data_AF-A8EX75-F1
#
_entry.id   AF-A8EX75-F1
#
_cell.length_a   1.000
_cell.length_b   1.000
_cell.length_c   1.000
_cell.angle_alpha   90.00
_cell.angle_beta   90.00
_cell.angle_gamma   90.00
#
_symmetry.space_group_name_H-M   'P 1'
#
loop_
_entity.id
_entity.type
_entity.pdbx_description
1 polymer ?
#
loop_
_entity_poly.entity_id
_entity_poly.type
_entity_poly.pdbx_seq_one_letter_code
_entity_poly.pdbx_strand_id
1 'polypeptide(L)'
;MKLGFNLDFNELDLTGLKKLDQIFLDYLFKADSSLHKDLILFRSTPFSIIPQDYSEFLLKISPYLDDFLAELFCISKEVIISRLKHKDFDIIYECKRKFVQRIAIKKYPPEKIKNIDFEEIYLKLTDLIGTNFTSREFAKQIIIWQQEEESFVEELDIAAQYAAYMVYGQCHSSKSVNLEKLSLDPCFYRDDITNDSILFNLPQKLDKENLIDDKKILKYQRNQRIDFNYTNIFSNLEEALNNSHYCIYCHKQDKDSCSKGINVIRWPPRRHGIQKKIKKDWIPRLDRTMTTGCPLKQKISEMNYVKAQGFNLSALAIIVIDNPMVAATGHRICNDCVRACIYQKQDPVNIPLIESNILEETLKLPYGLEIYLLLTRWNPLNIYAPLPKESTNYNILVTGLGPAGFSLSYYLLRSGHNVTAIDGLKISLLPFDVNKPIKFWHEYKSLLSERMARGFGGVSEYGITIRWDKNNLDILRLILERNDNFKYYDGVTLGSNIMKEQAFSLGFDHIAFCIGAGQPKVLDIENFEAKGVKMASDFLMTLQSGGAFLENSNANMLIRMPIAIIGGGLTSIDAATESLYYYKMQVERFFKDYELAVQKYGKDYIEKDLTEEDKEIAEEFIAHARLFKEVKNHEELRKLFNKLGGSTIYYRGKLQESPAYKLNHEELIYAMALGIDFRENMQPLRINTDKYGHVESVTFSIIPRLDHGIQIQGNYQDNIMDPAIKSWDDTEVLKAKTVIIAIGIENNLELDENKYSYFGDCNPEYSGSVVKALASSKEGYENINKRLINNNPSFKDSYRDFITQLDYLLISRIHKINILDDKTFELVIHSPLAAKNFKFGQFFRLQNYSEDIAKLIEPLALSPTDIDIEKGLISFIVFEVGKSTSLCKTLSENEKVVLMGPTGIPLEIPQNKKIVIVDSKVSNVSLLKVLKENNNEVIFFTYPDIKTRKLTSVDRVIINASPEIIEELQSLKNEIFGENTELIVSVNSSMQCMMKGICGQCIQKVRGEQKYIFACSCQNQKAEIVDFESLKTRLRKNSLQEKMRRLV
;
A
#
# COMPACT_ATOMS: atom_id res chain seq x y z
N MET A 1 -21.36 -10.62 -24.85
CA MET A 1 -20.34 -10.29 -25.88
C MET A 1 -20.07 -11.57 -26.63
N LYS A 2 -20.19 -11.59 -27.96
CA LYS A 2 -19.85 -12.80 -28.73
C LYS A 2 -18.33 -12.97 -28.78
N LEU A 3 -17.90 -14.15 -28.36
CA LEU A 3 -16.51 -14.60 -28.45
C LEU A 3 -16.34 -15.44 -29.71
N GLY A 4 -15.09 -15.68 -30.09
CA GLY A 4 -14.72 -16.70 -31.07
C GLY A 4 -15.28 -18.08 -30.69
N PHE A 5 -15.22 -19.02 -31.63
CA PHE A 5 -15.69 -20.41 -31.43
C PHE A 5 -17.18 -20.53 -31.03
N ASN A 6 -18.02 -19.55 -31.41
CA ASN A 6 -19.46 -19.50 -31.10
C ASN A 6 -19.78 -19.53 -29.59
N LEU A 7 -18.93 -18.92 -28.76
CA LEU A 7 -19.18 -18.74 -27.33
C LEU A 7 -19.79 -17.37 -27.03
N ASP A 8 -20.49 -17.26 -25.90
CA ASP A 8 -20.91 -15.98 -25.34
C ASP A 8 -20.22 -15.75 -24.00
N PHE A 9 -19.74 -14.52 -23.79
CA PHE A 9 -19.15 -14.09 -22.52
C PHE A 9 -20.06 -14.34 -21.32
N ASN A 10 -21.38 -14.14 -21.48
CA ASN A 10 -22.34 -14.33 -20.39
C ASN A 10 -22.56 -15.80 -20.02
N GLU A 11 -22.09 -16.73 -20.86
CA GLU A 11 -22.20 -18.17 -20.64
C GLU A 11 -20.93 -18.77 -20.03
N LEU A 12 -19.92 -17.96 -19.67
CA LEU A 12 -18.66 -18.42 -19.07
C LEU A 12 -18.79 -18.70 -17.56
N ASP A 13 -19.84 -19.43 -17.15
CA ASP A 13 -19.93 -20.09 -15.85
C ASP A 13 -19.07 -21.38 -15.82
N LEU A 14 -19.12 -22.19 -14.76
CA LEU A 14 -18.32 -23.43 -14.72
C LEU A 14 -18.64 -24.39 -15.89
N THR A 15 -19.89 -24.45 -16.34
CA THR A 15 -20.31 -25.26 -17.48
C THR A 15 -19.70 -24.73 -18.78
N GLY A 16 -19.78 -23.42 -18.99
CA GLY A 16 -19.16 -22.76 -20.14
C GLY A 16 -17.63 -22.85 -20.13
N LEU A 17 -16.99 -22.76 -18.97
CA LEU A 17 -15.54 -22.92 -18.84
C LEU A 17 -15.10 -24.36 -19.17
N LYS A 18 -15.88 -25.39 -18.79
CA LYS A 18 -15.61 -26.78 -19.22
C LYS A 18 -15.73 -26.92 -20.74
N LYS A 19 -16.75 -26.29 -21.34
CA LYS A 19 -16.91 -26.27 -22.81
C LYS A 19 -15.74 -25.54 -23.49
N LEU A 20 -15.30 -24.41 -22.95
CA LEU A 20 -14.14 -23.66 -23.43
C LEU A 20 -12.85 -24.50 -23.35
N ASP A 21 -12.64 -25.18 -22.23
CA ASP A 21 -11.48 -26.05 -22.06
C ASP A 21 -11.47 -27.19 -23.09
N GLN A 22 -12.63 -27.82 -23.36
CA GLN A 22 -12.73 -28.82 -24.42
C GLN A 22 -12.45 -28.24 -25.82
N ILE A 23 -12.95 -27.03 -26.11
CA ILE A 23 -12.67 -26.34 -27.38
C ILE A 23 -11.16 -26.09 -27.54
N PHE A 24 -10.47 -25.69 -26.47
CA PHE A 24 -9.02 -25.53 -26.49
C PHE A 24 -8.28 -26.86 -26.69
N LEU A 25 -8.73 -27.94 -26.05
CA LEU A 25 -8.16 -29.28 -26.27
C LEU A 25 -8.32 -29.72 -27.72
N ASP A 26 -9.49 -29.51 -28.33
CA ASP A 26 -9.74 -29.83 -29.74
C ASP A 26 -8.91 -28.97 -30.69
N TYR A 27 -8.72 -27.68 -30.35
CA TYR A 27 -7.84 -26.75 -31.06
C TYR A 27 -6.39 -27.25 -31.02
N LEU A 28 -5.89 -27.58 -29.82
CA LEU A 28 -4.54 -28.08 -29.63
C LEU A 28 -4.34 -29.43 -30.32
N PHE A 29 -5.30 -30.34 -30.26
CA PHE A 29 -5.21 -31.64 -30.93
C PHE A 29 -5.01 -31.50 -32.45
N LYS A 30 -5.72 -30.56 -33.07
CA LYS A 30 -5.59 -30.26 -34.51
C LYS A 30 -4.26 -29.59 -34.85
N ALA A 31 -3.76 -28.72 -33.98
CA ALA A 31 -2.55 -27.95 -34.21
C ALA A 31 -1.26 -28.76 -33.89
N ASP A 32 -1.26 -29.51 -32.79
CA ASP A 32 -0.18 -30.40 -32.34
C ASP A 32 -0.74 -31.54 -31.47
N SER A 33 -0.96 -32.70 -32.09
CA SER A 33 -1.47 -33.89 -31.42
C SER A 33 -0.54 -34.47 -30.34
N SER A 34 0.76 -34.14 -30.38
CA SER A 34 1.72 -34.58 -29.35
C SER A 34 1.55 -33.75 -28.09
N LEU A 35 1.55 -32.42 -28.22
CA LEU A 35 1.34 -31.52 -27.08
C LEU A 35 -0.03 -31.71 -26.42
N HIS A 36 -1.06 -32.04 -27.21
CA HIS A 36 -2.35 -32.45 -26.67
C HIS A 36 -2.22 -33.68 -25.77
N LYS A 37 -1.52 -34.74 -26.21
CA LYS A 37 -1.31 -35.96 -25.39
C LYS A 37 -0.54 -35.64 -24.12
N ASP A 38 0.49 -34.80 -24.20
CA ASP A 38 1.27 -34.37 -23.05
C ASP A 38 0.41 -33.59 -22.05
N LEU A 39 -0.45 -32.69 -22.51
CA LEU A 39 -1.37 -31.92 -21.64
C LEU A 39 -2.35 -32.85 -20.90
N ILE A 40 -2.95 -33.82 -21.61
CA ILE A 40 -3.85 -34.80 -21.01
C ILE A 40 -3.12 -35.66 -19.97
N LEU A 41 -1.92 -36.14 -20.29
CA LEU A 41 -1.08 -36.89 -19.36
C LEU A 41 -0.75 -36.07 -18.12
N PHE A 42 -0.28 -34.84 -18.29
CA PHE A 42 0.14 -33.97 -17.19
C PHE A 42 -1.01 -33.63 -16.27
N ARG A 43 -2.21 -33.39 -16.81
CA ARG A 43 -3.42 -33.16 -16.00
C ARG A 43 -3.90 -34.41 -15.26
N SER A 44 -3.62 -35.61 -15.78
CA SER A 44 -4.01 -36.86 -15.13
C SER A 44 -3.11 -37.22 -13.93
N THR A 45 -1.83 -36.84 -13.97
CA THR A 45 -0.84 -37.14 -12.92
C THR A 45 0.07 -35.94 -12.60
N PRO A 46 -0.48 -34.77 -12.21
CA PRO A 46 0.28 -33.52 -12.16
C PRO A 46 1.41 -33.52 -11.12
N PHE A 47 1.23 -34.23 -10.01
CA PHE A 47 2.23 -34.33 -8.94
C PHE A 47 3.38 -35.30 -9.24
N SER A 48 3.28 -36.07 -10.33
CA SER A 48 4.32 -37.02 -10.77
C SER A 48 5.20 -36.44 -11.90
N ILE A 49 4.86 -35.26 -12.43
CA ILE A 49 5.59 -34.64 -13.52
C ILE A 49 6.89 -34.03 -13.01
N ILE A 50 7.99 -34.32 -13.70
CA ILE A 50 9.28 -33.72 -13.41
C ILE A 50 9.19 -32.23 -13.75
N PRO A 51 9.62 -31.32 -12.84
CA PRO A 51 9.50 -29.88 -13.08
C PRO A 51 10.09 -29.42 -14.43
N GLN A 52 11.18 -30.04 -14.87
CA GLN A 52 11.83 -29.74 -16.15
C GLN A 52 10.92 -30.01 -17.36
N ASP A 53 10.24 -31.17 -17.36
CA ASP A 53 9.33 -31.57 -18.44
C ASP A 53 8.14 -30.60 -18.50
N TYR A 54 7.66 -30.16 -17.33
CA TYR A 54 6.61 -29.15 -17.26
C TYR A 54 7.08 -27.78 -17.79
N SER A 55 8.29 -27.33 -17.43
CA SER A 55 8.85 -26.10 -17.99
C SER A 55 8.97 -26.17 -19.51
N GLU A 56 9.51 -27.27 -20.07
CA GLU A 56 9.62 -27.45 -21.51
C GLU A 56 8.25 -27.48 -22.20
N PHE A 57 7.28 -28.17 -21.61
CA PHE A 57 5.90 -28.19 -22.08
C PHE A 57 5.31 -26.78 -22.14
N LEU A 58 5.46 -25.96 -21.08
CA LEU A 58 4.96 -24.59 -21.04
C LEU A 58 5.52 -23.74 -22.18
N LEU A 59 6.81 -23.89 -22.52
CA LEU A 59 7.41 -23.16 -23.64
C LEU A 59 6.81 -23.57 -24.98
N LYS A 60 6.62 -24.88 -25.20
CA LYS A 60 6.12 -25.42 -26.47
C LYS A 60 4.64 -25.12 -26.71
N ILE A 61 3.81 -25.16 -25.67
CA ILE A 61 2.38 -24.89 -25.79
C ILE A 61 2.04 -23.38 -25.87
N SER A 62 2.94 -22.51 -25.37
CA SER A 62 2.70 -21.07 -25.29
C SER A 62 2.27 -20.40 -26.61
N PRO A 63 2.87 -20.67 -27.78
CA PRO A 63 2.43 -20.07 -29.04
C PRO A 63 0.96 -20.38 -29.37
N TYR A 64 0.53 -21.63 -29.12
CA TYR A 64 -0.82 -22.09 -29.42
C TYR A 64 -1.87 -21.46 -28.50
N LEU A 65 -1.54 -21.29 -27.20
CA LEU A 65 -2.43 -20.58 -26.29
C LEU A 65 -2.54 -19.09 -26.64
N ASP A 66 -1.45 -18.46 -27.03
CA ASP A 66 -1.40 -17.03 -27.38
C ASP A 66 -2.32 -16.75 -28.59
N ASP A 67 -2.19 -17.57 -29.64
CA ASP A 67 -3.02 -17.48 -30.84
C ASP A 67 -4.49 -17.85 -30.55
N PHE A 68 -4.74 -18.88 -29.73
CA PHE A 68 -6.09 -19.27 -29.31
C PHE A 68 -6.81 -18.15 -28.55
N LEU A 69 -6.15 -17.52 -27.57
CA LEU A 69 -6.73 -16.39 -26.83
C LEU A 69 -7.02 -15.20 -27.77
N ALA A 70 -6.14 -14.95 -28.73
CA ALA A 70 -6.34 -13.90 -29.71
C ALA A 70 -7.56 -14.15 -30.61
N GLU A 71 -7.77 -15.40 -31.05
CA GLU A 71 -8.95 -15.81 -31.82
C GLU A 71 -10.22 -15.79 -30.96
N LEU A 72 -10.16 -16.28 -29.72
CA LEU A 72 -11.28 -16.30 -28.78
C LEU A 72 -11.85 -14.90 -28.52
N PHE A 73 -11.00 -13.89 -28.40
CA PHE A 73 -11.42 -12.51 -28.17
C PHE A 73 -11.49 -11.66 -29.46
N CYS A 74 -11.26 -12.26 -30.64
CA CYS A 74 -11.27 -11.58 -31.93
C CYS A 74 -10.27 -10.41 -32.02
N ILE A 75 -9.06 -10.58 -31.46
CA ILE A 75 -7.98 -9.57 -31.40
C ILE A 75 -6.67 -10.03 -32.07
N SER A 76 -6.74 -10.99 -33.00
CA SER A 76 -5.56 -11.53 -33.68
C SER A 76 -4.71 -10.45 -34.35
N LYS A 77 -5.32 -9.39 -34.89
CA LYS A 77 -4.60 -8.28 -35.51
C LYS A 77 -3.74 -7.52 -34.50
N GLU A 78 -4.30 -7.18 -33.35
CA GLU A 78 -3.62 -6.44 -32.28
C GLU A 78 -2.48 -7.25 -31.68
N VAL A 79 -2.69 -8.56 -31.48
CA VAL A 79 -1.65 -9.49 -31.01
C VAL A 79 -0.51 -9.62 -32.03
N ILE A 80 -0.81 -9.73 -33.33
CA ILE A 80 0.21 -9.74 -34.39
C ILE A 80 1.04 -8.44 -34.39
N ILE A 81 0.39 -7.28 -34.27
CA ILE A 81 1.08 -5.98 -34.19
C ILE A 81 2.01 -5.94 -32.96
N SER A 82 1.54 -6.41 -31.81
CA SER A 82 2.36 -6.51 -30.60
C SER A 82 3.58 -7.42 -30.81
N ARG A 83 3.38 -8.60 -31.41
CA ARG A 83 4.45 -9.56 -31.72
C ARG A 83 5.48 -8.98 -32.70
N LEU A 84 5.05 -8.19 -33.69
CA LEU A 84 5.96 -7.50 -34.62
C LEU A 84 6.85 -6.48 -33.91
N LYS A 85 6.34 -5.75 -32.91
CA LYS A 85 7.17 -4.84 -32.09
C LYS A 85 8.25 -5.59 -31.30
N HIS A 86 7.93 -6.79 -30.79
CA HIS A 86 8.91 -7.63 -30.12
C HIS A 86 10.02 -8.08 -31.09
N LYS A 87 9.64 -8.56 -32.28
CA LYS A 87 10.60 -8.94 -33.34
C LYS A 87 11.47 -7.78 -33.81
N ASP A 88 10.92 -6.58 -33.89
CA ASP A 88 11.68 -5.38 -34.25
C ASP A 88 12.72 -5.03 -33.17
N PHE A 89 12.47 -5.37 -31.90
CA PHE A 89 13.46 -5.23 -30.83
C PHE A 89 14.57 -6.30 -30.86
N ASP A 90 14.31 -7.51 -31.39
CA ASP A 90 15.31 -8.57 -31.51
C ASP A 90 16.57 -8.10 -32.25
N ILE A 91 16.39 -7.25 -33.28
CA ILE A 91 17.47 -6.64 -34.06
C ILE A 91 18.39 -5.80 -33.17
N ILE A 92 17.81 -4.98 -32.29
CA ILE A 92 18.53 -4.13 -31.34
C ILE A 92 19.32 -5.02 -30.36
N TYR A 93 18.66 -6.03 -29.79
CA TYR A 93 19.31 -6.93 -28.83
C TYR A 93 20.42 -7.79 -29.47
N GLU A 94 20.23 -8.24 -30.72
CA GLU A 94 21.24 -8.98 -31.46
C GLU A 94 22.49 -8.14 -31.68
N CYS A 95 22.35 -6.91 -32.19
CA CYS A 95 23.47 -5.98 -32.35
C CYS A 95 24.14 -5.69 -31.00
N LYS A 96 23.37 -5.42 -29.94
CA LYS A 96 23.88 -5.22 -28.58
C LYS A 96 24.77 -6.38 -28.13
N ARG A 97 24.31 -7.61 -28.33
CA ARG A 97 24.99 -8.81 -27.84
C ARG A 97 26.18 -9.22 -28.70
N LYS A 98 26.01 -9.24 -30.02
CA LYS A 98 27.02 -9.74 -30.97
C LYS A 98 28.05 -8.70 -31.35
N PHE A 99 27.65 -7.44 -31.50
CA PHE A 99 28.54 -6.36 -31.93
C PHE A 99 29.01 -5.52 -30.74
N VAL A 100 28.11 -4.83 -30.03
CA VAL A 100 28.50 -3.88 -28.97
C VAL A 100 29.29 -4.58 -27.85
N GLN A 101 28.71 -5.61 -27.23
CA GLN A 101 29.33 -6.30 -26.09
C GLN A 101 30.55 -7.16 -26.46
N ARG A 102 30.51 -7.84 -27.62
CA ARG A 102 31.52 -8.84 -27.99
C ARG A 102 32.64 -8.31 -28.87
N ILE A 103 32.39 -7.27 -29.67
CA ILE A 103 33.36 -6.68 -30.60
C ILE A 103 33.78 -5.30 -30.09
N ALA A 104 32.85 -4.32 -30.07
CA ALA A 104 33.18 -2.92 -29.83
C ALA A 104 33.91 -2.69 -28.49
N ILE A 105 33.32 -3.15 -27.39
CA ILE A 105 33.86 -2.98 -26.03
C ILE A 105 35.18 -3.74 -25.80
N LYS A 106 35.42 -4.83 -26.53
CA LYS A 106 36.69 -5.56 -26.45
C LYS A 106 37.79 -4.89 -27.26
N LYS A 107 37.45 -4.36 -28.44
CA LYS A 107 38.40 -3.72 -29.36
C LYS A 107 38.84 -2.34 -28.87
N TYR A 108 37.89 -1.58 -28.31
CA TYR A 108 38.06 -0.23 -27.77
C TYR A 108 37.73 -0.19 -26.28
N PRO A 109 38.68 -0.56 -25.39
CA PRO A 109 38.53 -0.33 -23.96
C PRO A 109 38.60 1.18 -23.61
N PRO A 110 38.22 1.61 -22.40
CA PRO A 110 38.10 3.02 -22.03
C PRO A 110 39.36 3.86 -22.28
N GLU A 111 40.54 3.24 -22.19
CA GLU A 111 41.84 3.87 -22.43
C GLU A 111 42.03 4.30 -23.88
N LYS A 112 41.53 3.51 -24.85
CA LYS A 112 41.64 3.81 -26.28
C LYS A 112 40.66 4.88 -26.74
N ILE A 113 39.53 5.04 -26.03
CA ILE A 113 38.46 5.96 -26.41
C ILE A 113 38.85 7.42 -26.15
N LYS A 114 39.70 7.67 -25.14
CA LYS A 114 40.13 9.03 -24.77
C LYS A 114 40.79 9.82 -25.90
N ASN A 115 41.32 9.12 -26.91
CA ASN A 115 42.04 9.70 -28.03
C ASN A 115 41.24 9.68 -29.34
N ILE A 116 39.98 9.25 -29.30
CA ILE A 116 39.09 9.19 -30.46
C ILE A 116 38.30 10.50 -30.55
N ASP A 117 38.31 11.13 -31.73
CA ASP A 117 37.44 12.27 -32.01
C ASP A 117 36.01 11.77 -32.30
N PHE A 118 35.10 11.99 -31.35
CA PHE A 118 33.72 11.55 -31.49
C PHE A 118 32.98 12.27 -32.62
N GLU A 119 33.28 13.55 -32.85
CA GLU A 119 32.61 14.35 -33.87
C GLU A 119 32.96 13.80 -35.26
N GLU A 120 34.25 13.51 -35.50
CA GLU A 120 34.71 12.89 -36.73
C GLU A 120 34.05 11.51 -36.97
N ILE A 121 34.00 10.67 -35.94
CA ILE A 121 33.40 9.34 -36.03
C ILE A 121 31.90 9.42 -36.29
N TYR A 122 31.19 10.32 -35.60
CA TYR A 122 29.75 10.50 -35.80
C TYR A 122 29.45 10.99 -37.22
N LEU A 123 30.20 11.96 -37.74
CA LEU A 123 30.03 12.48 -39.11
C LEU A 123 30.24 11.38 -40.17
N LYS A 124 31.29 10.57 -40.05
CA LYS A 124 31.52 9.41 -40.94
C LYS A 124 30.35 8.44 -40.91
N LEU A 125 29.78 8.22 -39.74
CA LEU A 125 28.64 7.32 -39.56
C LEU A 125 27.36 7.91 -40.15
N THR A 126 27.16 9.23 -40.08
CA THR A 126 26.04 9.89 -40.75
C THR A 126 26.14 9.84 -42.26
N ASP A 127 27.36 9.85 -42.83
CA ASP A 127 27.55 9.66 -44.28
C ASP A 127 27.23 8.23 -44.72
N LEU A 128 27.48 7.24 -43.85
CA LEU A 128 27.28 5.81 -44.15
C LEU A 128 25.84 5.33 -43.91
N ILE A 129 25.19 5.79 -42.84
CA ILE A 129 23.88 5.29 -42.39
C ILE A 129 22.75 6.29 -42.71
N GLY A 130 23.09 7.58 -42.80
CA GLY A 130 22.15 8.69 -42.93
C GLY A 130 22.22 9.65 -41.74
N THR A 131 21.79 10.91 -41.95
CA THR A 131 21.74 11.91 -40.89
C THR A 131 20.69 11.54 -39.83
N ASN A 132 21.01 11.76 -38.56
CA ASN A 132 20.13 11.48 -37.41
C ASN A 132 19.64 10.03 -37.30
N PHE A 133 20.50 9.07 -37.65
CA PHE A 133 20.17 7.66 -37.49
C PHE A 133 19.85 7.31 -36.02
N THR A 134 18.85 6.44 -35.84
CA THR A 134 18.44 5.88 -34.56
C THR A 134 19.28 4.66 -34.18
N SER A 135 19.26 4.22 -32.91
CA SER A 135 19.88 2.93 -32.51
C SER A 135 19.29 1.76 -33.29
N ARG A 136 18.02 1.87 -33.71
CA ARG A 136 17.38 0.88 -34.57
C ARG A 136 18.00 0.83 -35.96
N GLU A 137 18.17 1.99 -36.61
CA GLU A 137 18.81 2.08 -37.94
C GLU A 137 20.28 1.66 -37.86
N PHE A 138 20.99 2.10 -36.83
CA PHE A 138 22.35 1.64 -36.54
C PHE A 138 22.38 0.11 -36.42
N ALA A 139 21.56 -0.48 -35.56
CA ALA A 139 21.54 -1.94 -35.36
C ALA A 139 21.24 -2.72 -36.65
N LYS A 140 20.28 -2.25 -37.46
CA LYS A 140 19.97 -2.84 -38.77
C LYS A 140 21.18 -2.80 -39.70
N GLN A 141 21.83 -1.65 -39.80
CA GLN A 141 22.96 -1.47 -40.70
C GLN A 141 24.18 -2.31 -40.26
N ILE A 142 24.45 -2.39 -38.95
CA ILE A 142 25.51 -3.26 -38.43
C ILE A 142 25.24 -4.72 -38.78
N ILE A 143 24.02 -5.20 -38.61
CA ILE A 143 23.69 -6.60 -38.94
C ILE A 143 23.90 -6.89 -40.43
N ILE A 144 23.59 -5.93 -41.31
CA ILE A 144 23.87 -6.04 -42.76
C ILE A 144 25.38 -6.11 -43.00
N TRP A 145 26.17 -5.19 -42.45
CA TRP A 145 27.63 -5.20 -42.60
C TRP A 145 28.28 -6.46 -42.01
N GLN A 146 27.72 -7.03 -40.93
CA GLN A 146 28.20 -8.30 -40.35
C GLN A 146 27.89 -9.53 -41.20
N GLN A 147 27.01 -9.44 -42.20
CA GLN A 147 26.79 -10.56 -43.14
C GLN A 147 27.87 -10.60 -44.24
N GLU A 148 28.52 -9.46 -44.50
CA GLU A 148 29.56 -9.29 -45.52
C GLU A 148 30.82 -8.66 -44.89
N GLU A 149 31.28 -9.20 -43.74
CA GLU A 149 32.33 -8.59 -42.91
C GLU A 149 33.61 -8.22 -43.70
N GLU A 150 33.99 -9.01 -44.69
CA GLU A 150 35.18 -8.76 -45.53
C GLU A 150 35.05 -7.50 -46.39
N SER A 151 33.82 -7.12 -46.76
CA SER A 151 33.54 -5.95 -47.60
C SER A 151 33.33 -4.67 -46.80
N PHE A 152 33.08 -4.77 -45.48
CA PHE A 152 32.72 -3.64 -44.61
C PHE A 152 33.64 -3.49 -43.38
N VAL A 153 34.92 -3.85 -43.52
CA VAL A 153 35.88 -3.84 -42.40
C VAL A 153 36.06 -2.44 -41.81
N GLU A 154 36.13 -1.41 -42.66
CA GLU A 154 36.33 -0.03 -42.21
C GLU A 154 35.08 0.55 -41.53
N GLU A 155 33.90 0.28 -42.10
CA GLU A 155 32.61 0.71 -41.57
C GLU A 155 32.30 0.07 -40.22
N LEU A 156 32.56 -1.24 -40.07
CA LEU A 156 32.44 -1.95 -38.80
C LEU A 156 33.43 -1.44 -37.75
N ASP A 157 34.62 -0.98 -38.16
CA ASP A 157 35.59 -0.37 -37.25
C ASP A 157 35.10 0.98 -36.72
N ILE A 158 34.64 1.87 -37.60
CA ILE A 158 34.06 3.17 -37.26
C ILE A 158 32.85 2.99 -36.34
N ALA A 159 31.95 2.06 -36.67
CA ALA A 159 30.81 1.72 -35.85
C ALA A 159 31.20 1.18 -34.46
N ALA A 160 32.28 0.40 -34.37
CA ALA A 160 32.78 -0.12 -33.10
C ALA A 160 33.35 1.00 -32.21
N GLN A 161 34.03 1.99 -32.80
CA GLN A 161 34.50 3.19 -32.10
C GLN A 161 33.32 4.00 -31.54
N TYR A 162 32.31 4.27 -32.37
CA TYR A 162 31.08 4.96 -31.95
C TYR A 162 30.38 4.20 -30.82
N ALA A 163 30.10 2.91 -31.00
CA ALA A 163 29.38 2.12 -30.02
C ALA A 163 30.11 2.06 -28.67
N ALA A 164 31.43 1.90 -28.67
CA ALA A 164 32.22 1.88 -27.45
C ALA A 164 32.27 3.27 -26.78
N TYR A 165 32.35 4.36 -27.57
CA TYR A 165 32.22 5.72 -27.06
C TYR A 165 30.87 5.94 -26.41
N MET A 166 29.76 5.54 -27.05
CA MET A 166 28.41 5.69 -26.49
C MET A 166 28.24 4.95 -25.17
N VAL A 167 28.81 3.75 -25.04
CA VAL A 167 28.77 2.97 -23.79
C VAL A 167 29.55 3.65 -22.65
N TYR A 168 30.75 4.20 -22.92
CA TYR A 168 31.59 4.81 -21.89
C TYR A 168 31.33 6.31 -21.67
N GLY A 169 30.80 7.03 -22.66
CA GLY A 169 30.38 8.42 -22.57
C GLY A 169 29.26 8.60 -21.55
N GLN A 170 28.40 7.59 -21.40
CA GLN A 170 27.45 7.50 -20.29
C GLN A 170 28.12 7.37 -18.90
N CYS A 171 29.43 7.09 -18.81
CA CYS A 171 30.21 6.99 -17.56
C CYS A 171 31.05 8.22 -17.23
N HIS A 172 31.19 9.20 -18.12
CA HIS A 172 32.02 10.39 -17.91
C HIS A 172 31.20 11.69 -18.02
N SER A 173 30.25 11.92 -17.10
CA SER A 173 29.48 13.18 -17.05
C SER A 173 29.94 14.16 -15.95
N SER A 174 31.21 14.10 -15.52
CA SER A 174 31.76 15.04 -14.52
C SER A 174 32.62 16.16 -15.10
N LYS A 175 32.75 16.26 -16.43
CA LYS A 175 33.28 17.46 -17.08
C LYS A 175 32.38 17.83 -18.24
N SER A 176 31.74 18.98 -18.13
CA SER A 176 31.17 19.75 -19.22
C SER A 176 32.18 19.83 -20.38
N VAL A 177 31.99 19.00 -21.39
CA VAL A 177 32.54 19.30 -22.72
C VAL A 177 31.67 20.44 -23.23
N ASN A 178 32.26 21.62 -23.45
CA ASN A 178 31.62 22.77 -24.06
C ASN A 178 31.20 22.41 -25.49
N LEU A 179 29.99 21.87 -25.63
CA LEU A 179 29.33 21.58 -26.91
C LEU A 179 28.64 22.83 -27.50
N GLU A 180 28.79 24.02 -26.88
CA GLU A 180 28.30 25.31 -27.39
C GLU A 180 29.00 25.78 -28.69
N LYS A 181 30.07 25.09 -29.14
CA LYS A 181 30.75 25.41 -30.42
C LYS A 181 30.23 24.64 -31.63
N LEU A 182 29.31 23.69 -31.44
CA LEU A 182 28.63 23.03 -32.53
C LEU A 182 27.41 23.86 -32.92
N SER A 183 27.47 24.51 -34.07
CA SER A 183 26.33 25.18 -34.73
C SER A 183 25.27 24.17 -35.22
N LEU A 184 24.95 23.18 -34.39
CA LEU A 184 23.82 22.28 -34.55
C LEU A 184 22.66 22.90 -33.78
N ASP A 185 21.56 23.11 -34.50
CA ASP A 185 20.29 23.67 -34.05
C ASP A 185 19.95 23.25 -32.59
N PRO A 186 19.57 24.17 -31.68
CA PRO A 186 19.22 23.87 -30.27
C PRO A 186 18.08 22.84 -30.09
N CYS A 187 17.49 22.35 -31.18
CA CYS A 187 16.55 21.25 -31.20
C CYS A 187 17.17 19.86 -30.93
N PHE A 188 18.51 19.71 -30.88
CA PHE A 188 19.17 18.43 -30.60
C PHE A 188 19.15 17.98 -29.13
N TYR A 189 18.81 18.87 -28.19
CA TYR A 189 18.62 18.53 -26.77
C TYR A 189 17.15 18.32 -26.41
N ARG A 190 16.32 17.88 -27.38
CA ARG A 190 14.93 17.50 -27.15
C ARG A 190 14.84 16.09 -26.55
N ASP A 191 13.84 15.92 -25.70
CA ASP A 191 13.52 14.81 -24.79
C ASP A 191 13.54 13.36 -25.35
N ASP A 192 13.84 13.14 -26.64
CA ASP A 192 13.75 11.84 -27.31
C ASP A 192 15.02 10.95 -27.21
N ILE A 193 16.20 11.50 -26.90
CA ILE A 193 17.47 10.72 -26.86
C ILE A 193 17.52 9.71 -25.69
N THR A 194 16.64 9.81 -24.69
CA THR A 194 16.64 8.84 -23.58
C THR A 194 16.09 7.47 -23.98
N ASN A 195 15.13 7.39 -24.91
CA ASN A 195 14.57 6.12 -25.37
C ASN A 195 15.49 5.37 -26.33
N ASP A 196 16.24 6.09 -27.17
CA ASP A 196 17.07 5.47 -28.21
C ASP A 196 18.47 5.07 -27.74
N SER A 197 18.69 4.93 -26.42
CA SER A 197 20.00 4.61 -25.82
C SER A 197 20.14 3.14 -25.38
N ILE A 198 19.07 2.35 -25.50
CA ILE A 198 19.00 1.00 -24.93
C ILE A 198 20.02 0.03 -25.54
N LEU A 199 20.40 0.25 -26.80
CA LEU A 199 21.44 -0.49 -27.51
C LEU A 199 22.80 -0.41 -26.79
N PHE A 200 23.13 0.75 -26.23
CA PHE A 200 24.43 1.05 -25.61
C PHE A 200 24.41 0.93 -24.08
N ASN A 201 23.24 0.82 -23.44
CA ASN A 201 23.14 0.63 -22.00
C ASN A 201 23.47 -0.82 -21.59
N LEU A 202 24.66 -1.06 -21.05
CA LEU A 202 25.11 -2.40 -20.62
C LEU A 202 24.96 -2.60 -19.10
N PRO A 203 24.67 -3.84 -18.62
CA PRO A 203 24.69 -4.17 -17.21
C PRO A 203 26.02 -3.79 -16.55
N GLN A 204 25.96 -3.06 -15.44
CA GLN A 204 27.12 -2.59 -14.69
C GLN A 204 27.52 -3.58 -13.60
N LYS A 205 28.77 -3.50 -13.13
CA LYS A 205 29.20 -4.26 -11.95
C LYS A 205 28.52 -3.72 -10.70
N LEU A 206 28.04 -4.61 -9.83
CA LEU A 206 27.46 -4.22 -8.56
C LEU A 206 28.56 -3.90 -7.55
N ASP A 207 28.51 -2.68 -7.01
CA ASP A 207 29.15 -2.34 -5.76
C ASP A 207 28.15 -2.54 -4.63
N LYS A 208 28.32 -3.62 -3.84
CA LYS A 208 27.39 -3.96 -2.75
C LYS A 208 27.49 -3.00 -1.58
N GLU A 209 28.60 -2.29 -1.43
CA GLU A 209 28.77 -1.28 -0.38
C GLU A 209 28.21 0.07 -0.83
N ASN A 210 28.06 0.27 -2.15
CA ASN A 210 27.62 1.51 -2.76
C ASN A 210 26.50 1.32 -3.81
N LEU A 211 25.38 0.70 -3.41
CA LEU A 211 24.22 0.50 -4.30
C LEU A 211 23.54 1.82 -4.71
N ILE A 212 23.75 2.89 -3.95
CA ILE A 212 23.22 4.24 -4.18
C ILE A 212 24.39 5.15 -4.46
N ASP A 213 24.39 5.84 -5.60
CA ASP A 213 25.43 6.80 -5.96
C ASP A 213 24.83 8.04 -6.62
N ASP A 214 25.58 9.14 -6.63
CA ASP A 214 25.14 10.42 -7.19
C ASP A 214 24.73 10.31 -8.66
N LYS A 215 25.41 9.46 -9.44
CA LYS A 215 25.09 9.28 -10.86
C LYS A 215 23.69 8.68 -11.05
N LYS A 216 23.33 7.67 -10.25
CA LYS A 216 21.99 7.06 -10.24
C LYS A 216 20.94 8.04 -9.74
N ILE A 217 21.25 8.84 -8.73
CA ILE A 217 20.35 9.89 -8.24
C ILE A 217 20.12 10.92 -9.35
N LEU A 218 21.18 11.48 -9.94
CA LEU A 218 21.12 12.46 -11.04
C LEU A 218 20.32 11.95 -12.24
N LYS A 219 20.45 10.66 -12.58
CA LYS A 219 19.65 10.02 -13.64
C LYS A 219 18.15 10.23 -13.42
N TYR A 220 17.70 10.17 -12.17
CA TYR A 220 16.28 10.28 -11.83
C TYR A 220 15.86 11.67 -11.37
N GLN A 221 16.79 12.61 -11.15
CA GLN A 221 16.46 14.00 -10.80
C GLN A 221 15.70 14.73 -11.91
N ARG A 222 15.81 14.27 -13.15
CA ARG A 222 15.04 14.80 -14.30
C ARG A 222 13.60 14.27 -14.35
N ASN A 223 13.25 13.28 -13.52
CA ASN A 223 11.91 12.71 -13.53
C ASN A 223 10.90 13.64 -12.87
N GLN A 224 9.81 13.86 -13.60
CA GLN A 224 8.85 14.93 -13.37
C GLN A 224 7.76 14.52 -12.37
N ARG A 225 8.09 14.30 -11.08
CA ARG A 225 7.03 14.27 -10.06
C ARG A 225 6.56 15.70 -9.82
N ILE A 226 5.38 16.05 -10.31
CA ILE A 226 4.71 17.34 -10.09
C ILE A 226 3.66 17.26 -8.97
N ASP A 227 3.08 16.08 -8.74
CA ASP A 227 1.88 15.90 -7.94
C ASP A 227 1.78 14.49 -7.31
N PHE A 228 0.55 14.00 -7.12
CA PHE A 228 0.20 12.70 -6.58
C PHE A 228 -0.08 11.63 -7.66
N ASN A 229 0.23 11.89 -8.93
CA ASN A 229 -0.01 10.93 -9.99
C ASN A 229 1.05 9.83 -10.06
N TYR A 230 0.58 8.61 -10.34
CA TYR A 230 1.45 7.50 -10.72
C TYR A 230 1.99 7.77 -12.12
N THR A 231 3.31 7.94 -12.23
CA THR A 231 3.98 8.11 -13.52
C THR A 231 4.73 6.82 -13.88
N ASN A 232 4.22 6.12 -14.89
CA ASN A 232 4.80 4.86 -15.36
C ASN A 232 5.99 5.07 -16.30
N ILE A 233 6.88 6.02 -15.97
CA ILE A 233 8.01 6.43 -16.84
C ILE A 233 8.97 5.27 -17.09
N PHE A 234 8.97 4.24 -16.23
CA PHE A 234 9.95 3.16 -16.25
C PHE A 234 9.47 1.83 -16.85
N SER A 235 8.16 1.66 -17.12
CA SER A 235 7.62 0.42 -17.72
C SER A 235 7.37 0.54 -19.22
N ASN A 236 8.38 0.99 -19.98
CA ASN A 236 8.31 0.92 -21.43
C ASN A 236 8.64 -0.50 -21.93
N LEU A 237 8.11 -0.85 -23.10
CA LEU A 237 8.24 -2.18 -23.68
C LEU A 237 9.71 -2.55 -23.94
N GLU A 238 10.52 -1.62 -24.43
CA GLU A 238 11.92 -1.87 -24.79
C GLU A 238 12.78 -2.25 -23.58
N GLU A 239 12.62 -1.58 -22.43
CA GLU A 239 13.35 -1.90 -21.20
C GLU A 239 12.94 -3.26 -20.63
N ALA A 240 11.65 -3.59 -20.69
CA ALA A 240 11.15 -4.92 -20.32
C ALA A 240 11.72 -6.01 -21.24
N LEU A 241 11.80 -5.77 -22.56
CA LEU A 241 12.40 -6.71 -23.51
C LEU A 241 13.91 -6.83 -23.31
N ASN A 242 14.62 -5.73 -23.10
CA ASN A 242 16.04 -5.74 -22.78
C ASN A 242 16.34 -6.63 -21.57
N ASN A 243 15.56 -6.51 -20.49
CA ASN A 243 15.69 -7.36 -19.31
C ASN A 243 15.26 -8.82 -19.58
N SER A 244 14.21 -9.03 -20.37
CA SER A 244 13.75 -10.38 -20.76
C SER A 244 14.83 -11.13 -21.54
N HIS A 245 15.45 -10.49 -22.54
CA HIS A 245 16.56 -11.06 -23.31
C HIS A 245 17.88 -11.16 -22.54
N TYR A 246 18.11 -10.28 -21.56
CA TYR A 246 19.28 -10.34 -20.68
C TYR A 246 19.22 -11.55 -19.72
N CYS A 247 18.01 -12.03 -19.42
CA CYS A 247 17.81 -13.26 -18.66
C CYS A 247 18.46 -14.46 -19.38
N ILE A 248 19.15 -15.32 -18.62
CA ILE A 248 19.79 -16.53 -19.18
C ILE A 248 18.88 -17.76 -19.20
N TYR A 249 17.61 -17.58 -18.79
CA TYR A 249 16.59 -18.62 -18.73
C TYR A 249 17.03 -19.86 -17.91
N CYS A 250 17.23 -19.66 -16.60
CA CYS A 250 17.80 -20.65 -15.69
C CYS A 250 17.06 -22.00 -15.60
N HIS A 251 15.80 -22.09 -16.02
CA HIS A 251 15.04 -23.35 -16.02
C HIS A 251 15.72 -24.40 -16.91
N LYS A 252 16.49 -23.99 -17.93
CA LYS A 252 17.25 -24.93 -18.79
C LYS A 252 18.35 -25.68 -18.04
N GLN A 253 18.69 -25.24 -16.83
CA GLN A 253 19.79 -25.77 -16.03
C GLN A 253 19.34 -26.26 -14.64
N ASP A 254 18.02 -26.28 -14.37
CA ASP A 254 17.40 -26.52 -13.05
C ASP A 254 18.02 -25.66 -11.93
N LYS A 255 18.24 -24.36 -12.23
CA LYS A 255 18.90 -23.39 -11.34
C LYS A 255 18.13 -22.08 -11.24
N ASP A 256 16.81 -22.14 -11.16
CA ASP A 256 15.91 -20.98 -11.07
C ASP A 256 16.02 -20.24 -9.74
N SER A 257 17.15 -19.58 -9.51
CA SER A 257 17.43 -18.90 -8.25
C SER A 257 16.46 -17.77 -7.96
N CYS A 258 15.95 -17.08 -8.99
CA CYS A 258 14.93 -16.05 -8.84
C CYS A 258 13.59 -16.60 -8.32
N SER A 259 13.27 -17.87 -8.59
CA SER A 259 12.06 -18.54 -8.07
C SER A 259 12.31 -19.28 -6.77
N LYS A 260 13.42 -20.04 -6.69
CA LYS A 260 13.70 -21.02 -5.63
C LYS A 260 14.65 -20.48 -4.54
N GLY A 261 15.35 -19.38 -4.81
CA GLY A 261 16.41 -18.82 -3.95
C GLY A 261 17.81 -19.35 -4.27
N ILE A 262 18.81 -18.81 -3.57
CA ILE A 262 20.23 -19.24 -3.67
C ILE A 262 20.60 -20.00 -2.40
N ASN A 263 20.88 -21.30 -2.53
CA ASN A 263 21.47 -22.09 -1.45
C ASN A 263 22.98 -21.81 -1.37
N VAL A 264 23.41 -20.95 -0.45
CA VAL A 264 24.84 -20.72 -0.17
C VAL A 264 25.38 -21.83 0.73
N ILE A 265 25.39 -23.08 0.24
CA ILE A 265 26.27 -24.14 0.72
C ILE A 265 26.80 -24.88 -0.52
N ARG A 266 28.03 -24.55 -0.93
CA ARG A 266 28.80 -25.38 -1.88
C ARG A 266 29.23 -26.66 -1.16
N TRP A 267 28.41 -27.69 -1.19
CA TRP A 267 28.88 -29.07 -1.04
C TRP A 267 28.94 -29.71 -2.43
N PRO A 268 30.07 -30.29 -2.87
CA PRO A 268 30.07 -31.12 -4.05
C PRO A 268 29.19 -32.35 -3.80
N PRO A 269 28.53 -32.92 -4.83
CA PRO A 269 27.78 -34.16 -4.67
C PRO A 269 28.73 -35.24 -4.14
N ARG A 270 28.39 -35.86 -3.01
CA ARG A 270 29.10 -37.03 -2.48
C ARG A 270 28.99 -38.16 -3.50
N ARG A 271 29.99 -38.29 -4.38
CA ARG A 271 30.30 -39.58 -5.03
C ARG A 271 30.78 -40.53 -3.93
N HIS A 272 30.34 -41.79 -4.06
CA HIS A 272 30.47 -42.85 -3.06
C HIS A 272 31.89 -43.03 -2.50
N GLY A 273 31.95 -43.35 -1.21
CA GLY A 273 33.05 -44.04 -0.56
C GLY A 273 34.35 -43.25 -0.42
N ILE A 274 34.60 -42.69 0.76
CA ILE A 274 35.88 -42.60 1.50
C ILE A 274 35.67 -41.55 2.61
N GLN A 275 35.56 -42.02 3.87
CA GLN A 275 35.63 -41.17 5.05
C GLN A 275 37.07 -40.70 5.24
N LYS A 276 37.40 -39.47 4.84
CA LYS A 276 38.59 -38.77 5.37
C LYS A 276 38.13 -37.74 6.40
N LYS A 277 38.64 -37.90 7.63
CA LYS A 277 38.52 -36.95 8.75
C LYS A 277 38.89 -35.54 8.28
N ILE A 278 37.93 -34.63 8.27
CA ILE A 278 38.16 -33.20 8.07
C ILE A 278 38.61 -32.61 9.42
N LYS A 279 39.72 -31.85 9.40
CA LYS A 279 40.25 -31.12 10.56
C LYS A 279 39.20 -30.09 11.04
N LYS A 280 39.04 -29.98 12.36
CA LYS A 280 38.04 -29.15 13.06
C LYS A 280 38.17 -27.64 12.80
N ASP A 281 39.23 -27.19 12.12
CA ASP A 281 39.52 -25.77 11.87
C ASP A 281 39.07 -25.25 10.49
N TRP A 282 38.24 -26.03 9.76
CA TRP A 282 37.69 -25.64 8.45
C TRP A 282 36.17 -25.75 8.41
N ILE A 283 35.50 -25.29 9.47
CA ILE A 283 34.07 -24.98 9.46
C ILE A 283 33.97 -23.48 9.19
N PRO A 284 33.61 -23.03 7.98
CA PRO A 284 33.27 -21.63 7.77
C PRO A 284 32.15 -21.27 8.74
N ARG A 285 32.35 -20.21 9.53
CA ARG A 285 31.31 -19.63 10.37
C ARG A 285 30.07 -19.42 9.50
N LEU A 286 28.95 -19.92 9.99
CA LEU A 286 27.64 -19.88 9.35
C LEU A 286 27.18 -18.42 9.18
N ASP A 287 27.57 -17.77 8.08
CA ASP A 287 26.88 -16.59 7.56
C ASP A 287 25.49 -17.05 7.09
N ARG A 288 24.46 -16.57 7.79
CA ARG A 288 23.04 -16.87 7.61
C ARG A 288 22.38 -16.18 6.40
N THR A 289 23.09 -15.86 5.32
CA THR A 289 22.47 -15.19 4.15
C THR A 289 21.95 -16.18 3.10
N MET A 290 20.88 -16.90 3.44
CA MET A 290 20.07 -17.59 2.42
C MET A 290 19.21 -16.53 1.70
N THR A 291 19.53 -16.21 0.44
CA THR A 291 18.68 -15.31 -0.35
C THR A 291 17.48 -16.09 -0.86
N THR A 292 16.30 -15.79 -0.31
CA THR A 292 15.03 -16.38 -0.76
C THR A 292 14.64 -15.83 -2.14
N GLY A 293 14.15 -16.70 -3.02
CA GLY A 293 13.56 -16.29 -4.31
C GLY A 293 12.17 -15.68 -4.16
N CYS A 294 11.41 -15.63 -5.25
CA CYS A 294 10.02 -15.19 -5.25
C CYS A 294 9.20 -16.00 -4.21
N PRO A 295 8.53 -15.35 -3.23
CA PRO A 295 7.71 -16.05 -2.24
C PRO A 295 6.59 -16.88 -2.85
N LEU A 296 6.06 -16.47 -4.00
CA LEU A 296 5.04 -17.20 -4.75
C LEU A 296 5.60 -18.36 -5.58
N LYS A 297 6.93 -18.53 -5.66
CA LYS A 297 7.62 -19.53 -6.49
C LYS A 297 7.20 -19.47 -7.96
N GLN A 298 7.00 -18.26 -8.46
CA GLN A 298 6.61 -18.02 -9.86
C GLN A 298 7.60 -18.59 -10.85
N LYS A 299 7.09 -19.10 -11.98
CA LYS A 299 7.83 -19.53 -13.18
C LYS A 299 8.44 -18.37 -13.97
N ILE A 300 9.31 -17.61 -13.30
CA ILE A 300 9.92 -16.38 -13.81
C ILE A 300 10.74 -16.66 -15.07
N SER A 301 11.49 -17.77 -15.07
CA SER A 301 12.39 -18.05 -16.17
C SER A 301 11.65 -18.41 -17.46
N GLU A 302 10.54 -19.12 -17.34
CA GLU A 302 9.63 -19.49 -18.42
C GLU A 302 8.87 -18.27 -18.90
N MET A 303 8.30 -17.48 -17.98
CA MET A 303 7.64 -16.21 -18.25
C MET A 303 8.53 -15.26 -19.07
N ASN A 304 9.77 -15.03 -18.62
CA ASN A 304 10.72 -14.14 -19.31
C ASN A 304 11.05 -14.66 -20.71
N TYR A 305 11.22 -15.97 -20.88
CA TYR A 305 11.49 -16.57 -22.18
C TYR A 305 10.31 -16.34 -23.13
N VAL A 306 9.10 -16.67 -22.69
CA VAL A 306 7.87 -16.54 -23.51
C VAL A 306 7.60 -15.07 -23.86
N LYS A 307 7.83 -14.13 -22.93
CA LYS A 307 7.80 -12.69 -23.20
C LYS A 307 8.82 -12.27 -24.25
N ALA A 308 10.07 -12.73 -24.14
CA ALA A 308 11.10 -12.43 -25.14
C ALA A 308 10.78 -12.98 -26.53
N GLN A 309 9.98 -14.05 -26.64
CA GLN A 309 9.51 -14.58 -27.94
C GLN A 309 8.29 -13.83 -28.52
N GLY A 310 7.73 -12.87 -27.79
CA GLY A 310 6.57 -12.07 -28.25
C GLY A 310 5.19 -12.66 -27.98
N PHE A 311 5.09 -13.69 -27.12
CA PHE A 311 3.82 -14.32 -26.74
C PHE A 311 3.33 -13.77 -25.39
N ASN A 312 2.87 -12.51 -25.39
CA ASN A 312 2.57 -11.77 -24.16
C ASN A 312 1.38 -12.36 -23.37
N LEU A 313 0.34 -12.87 -24.04
CA LEU A 313 -0.84 -13.44 -23.37
C LEU A 313 -0.48 -14.76 -22.70
N SER A 314 0.33 -15.59 -23.35
CA SER A 314 0.85 -16.82 -22.73
C SER A 314 1.83 -16.56 -21.60
N ALA A 315 2.65 -15.51 -21.70
CA ALA A 315 3.49 -15.08 -20.58
C ALA A 315 2.63 -14.69 -19.35
N LEU A 316 1.51 -13.99 -19.56
CA LEU A 316 0.54 -13.72 -18.50
C LEU A 316 -0.08 -15.01 -17.95
N ALA A 317 -0.48 -15.94 -18.81
CA ALA A 317 -1.02 -17.22 -18.38
C ALA A 317 -0.02 -18.00 -17.50
N ILE A 318 1.29 -17.94 -17.80
CA ILE A 318 2.34 -18.54 -16.96
C ILE A 318 2.41 -17.84 -15.59
N ILE A 319 2.33 -16.51 -15.52
CA ILE A 319 2.29 -15.77 -14.24
C ILE A 319 1.12 -16.24 -13.39
N VAL A 320 -0.07 -16.33 -13.98
CA VAL A 320 -1.34 -16.63 -13.30
C VAL A 320 -1.37 -18.04 -12.69
N ILE A 321 -0.53 -18.97 -13.15
CA ILE A 321 -0.36 -20.29 -12.50
C ILE A 321 0.01 -20.11 -11.02
N ASP A 322 0.93 -19.19 -10.74
CA ASP A 322 1.50 -19.00 -9.41
C ASP A 322 1.05 -17.73 -8.70
N ASN A 323 0.64 -16.71 -9.47
CA ASN A 323 0.21 -15.41 -8.99
C ASN A 323 -1.03 -14.92 -9.77
N PRO A 324 -2.22 -15.44 -9.42
CA PRO A 324 -3.48 -14.98 -10.01
C PRO A 324 -3.82 -13.53 -9.62
N MET A 325 -3.09 -12.95 -8.66
CA MET A 325 -3.23 -11.57 -8.18
C MET A 325 -2.07 -10.68 -8.69
N VAL A 326 -1.58 -10.90 -9.91
CA VAL A 326 -0.43 -10.16 -10.48
C VAL A 326 -0.62 -8.64 -10.47
N ALA A 327 -1.87 -8.17 -10.54
CA ALA A 327 -2.18 -6.75 -10.38
C ALA A 327 -1.69 -6.15 -9.03
N ALA A 328 -1.53 -6.97 -7.98
CA ALA A 328 -1.03 -6.59 -6.67
C ALA A 328 0.51 -6.61 -6.52
N THR A 329 1.26 -7.12 -7.50
CA THR A 329 2.72 -7.26 -7.45
C THR A 329 3.41 -6.46 -8.55
N GLY A 330 4.70 -6.71 -8.77
CA GLY A 330 5.48 -6.13 -9.84
C GLY A 330 6.37 -4.96 -9.42
N HIS A 331 6.71 -4.12 -10.40
CA HIS A 331 7.70 -3.08 -10.31
C HIS A 331 7.45 -2.14 -9.12
N ARG A 332 8.51 -1.87 -8.35
CA ARG A 332 8.51 -1.02 -7.14
C ARG A 332 7.67 -1.54 -5.96
N ILE A 333 7.09 -2.75 -6.07
CA ILE A 333 6.37 -3.43 -4.98
C ILE A 333 7.15 -4.64 -4.44
N CYS A 334 7.66 -5.51 -5.31
CA CYS A 334 8.37 -6.73 -4.91
C CYS A 334 9.78 -6.79 -5.50
N ASN A 335 10.77 -7.32 -4.74
CA ASN A 335 12.18 -7.36 -5.16
C ASN A 335 12.94 -8.66 -4.80
N ASP A 336 12.31 -9.62 -4.11
CA ASP A 336 13.02 -10.83 -3.67
C ASP A 336 13.61 -11.64 -4.83
N CYS A 337 12.87 -11.72 -5.94
CA CYS A 337 13.32 -12.40 -7.17
C CYS A 337 14.56 -11.75 -7.80
N VAL A 338 14.65 -10.41 -7.77
CA VAL A 338 15.79 -9.63 -8.28
C VAL A 338 17.03 -9.89 -7.42
N ARG A 339 16.87 -9.87 -6.10
CA ARG A 339 17.95 -10.14 -5.14
C ARG A 339 18.50 -11.56 -5.27
N ALA A 340 17.64 -12.52 -5.58
CA ALA A 340 18.01 -13.92 -5.79
C ALA A 340 18.48 -14.24 -7.22
N CYS A 341 18.52 -13.26 -8.14
CA CYS A 341 19.00 -13.47 -9.51
C CYS A 341 20.44 -14.02 -9.51
N ILE A 342 20.78 -14.93 -10.43
CA ILE A 342 22.14 -15.51 -10.50
C ILE A 342 23.24 -14.46 -10.74
N TYR A 343 22.88 -13.30 -11.30
CA TYR A 343 23.75 -12.14 -11.45
C TYR A 343 23.98 -11.44 -10.11
N GLN A 344 24.95 -11.96 -9.34
CA GLN A 344 25.28 -11.47 -7.99
C GLN A 344 26.43 -10.43 -7.95
N LYS A 345 27.08 -10.19 -9.09
CA LYS A 345 28.25 -9.29 -9.23
C LYS A 345 28.04 -8.16 -10.26
N GLN A 346 26.87 -8.14 -10.87
CA GLN A 346 26.47 -7.18 -11.90
C GLN A 346 24.96 -6.98 -11.80
N ASP A 347 24.44 -5.96 -12.48
CA ASP A 347 23.02 -5.63 -12.41
C ASP A 347 22.15 -6.89 -12.63
N PRO A 348 21.23 -7.19 -11.71
CA PRO A 348 20.34 -8.33 -11.83
C PRO A 348 19.29 -8.07 -12.91
N VAL A 349 18.62 -9.13 -13.36
CA VAL A 349 17.44 -8.98 -14.24
C VAL A 349 16.34 -8.27 -13.46
N ASN A 350 15.79 -7.19 -14.00
CA ASN A 350 14.64 -6.50 -13.41
C ASN A 350 13.33 -7.28 -13.68
N ILE A 351 13.14 -8.36 -12.94
CA ILE A 351 11.98 -9.27 -13.05
C ILE A 351 10.64 -8.56 -12.75
N PRO A 352 10.52 -7.74 -11.69
CA PRO A 352 9.27 -7.03 -11.39
C PRO A 352 8.84 -6.08 -12.52
N LEU A 353 9.80 -5.46 -13.22
CA LEU A 353 9.52 -4.66 -14.42
C LEU A 353 8.91 -5.51 -15.55
N ILE A 354 9.48 -6.71 -15.80
CA ILE A 354 8.96 -7.62 -16.83
C ILE A 354 7.54 -8.07 -16.46
N GLU A 355 7.30 -8.47 -15.20
CA GLU A 355 5.98 -8.87 -14.69
C GLU A 355 4.94 -7.75 -14.91
N SER A 356 5.24 -6.53 -14.46
CA SER A 356 4.34 -5.38 -14.65
C SER A 356 4.10 -5.07 -16.13
N ASN A 357 5.14 -5.15 -16.97
CA ASN A 357 4.98 -4.88 -18.40
C ASN A 357 4.10 -5.92 -19.11
N ILE A 358 4.20 -7.20 -18.74
CA ILE A 358 3.34 -8.26 -19.29
C ILE A 358 1.87 -7.95 -18.98
N LEU A 359 1.56 -7.56 -17.75
CA LEU A 359 0.21 -7.15 -17.35
C LEU A 359 -0.24 -5.90 -18.11
N GLU A 360 0.56 -4.83 -18.12
CA GLU A 360 0.21 -3.57 -18.78
C GLU A 360 0.01 -3.70 -20.29
N GLU A 361 0.88 -4.44 -20.99
CA GLU A 361 0.71 -4.71 -22.42
C GLU A 361 -0.53 -5.55 -22.70
N THR A 362 -0.91 -6.45 -21.78
CA THR A 362 -2.18 -7.17 -21.91
C THR A 362 -3.36 -6.21 -21.72
N LEU A 363 -3.35 -5.37 -20.68
CA LEU A 363 -4.44 -4.42 -20.39
C LEU A 363 -4.65 -3.36 -21.47
N LYS A 364 -3.64 -3.08 -22.31
CA LYS A 364 -3.74 -2.22 -23.49
C LYS A 364 -4.50 -2.84 -24.66
N LEU A 365 -4.58 -4.17 -24.73
CA LEU A 365 -5.32 -4.87 -25.79
C LEU A 365 -6.84 -4.68 -25.60
N PRO A 366 -7.63 -4.69 -26.69
CA PRO A 366 -9.08 -4.82 -26.57
C PRO A 366 -9.42 -6.10 -25.79
N TYR A 367 -10.29 -5.97 -24.80
CA TYR A 367 -10.68 -7.03 -23.85
C TYR A 367 -9.51 -7.65 -23.07
N GLY A 368 -8.36 -6.97 -22.98
CA GLY A 368 -7.19 -7.43 -22.24
C GLY A 368 -7.46 -7.74 -20.77
N LEU A 369 -8.27 -6.91 -20.12
CA LEU A 369 -8.75 -7.18 -18.76
C LEU A 369 -9.56 -8.47 -18.70
N GLU A 370 -10.46 -8.69 -19.66
CA GLU A 370 -11.32 -9.87 -19.70
C GLU A 370 -10.51 -11.15 -19.94
N ILE A 371 -9.43 -11.08 -20.73
CA ILE A 371 -8.46 -12.17 -20.88
C ILE A 371 -7.79 -12.48 -19.54
N TYR A 372 -7.33 -11.46 -18.82
CA TYR A 372 -6.72 -11.66 -17.50
C TYR A 372 -7.71 -12.28 -16.51
N LEU A 373 -8.92 -11.72 -16.39
CA LEU A 373 -9.97 -12.25 -15.51
C LEU A 373 -10.34 -13.69 -15.88
N LEU A 374 -10.45 -14.01 -17.18
CA LEU A 374 -10.66 -15.36 -17.66
C LEU A 374 -9.54 -16.29 -17.22
N LEU A 375 -8.26 -15.90 -17.36
CA LEU A 375 -7.11 -16.72 -16.96
C LEU A 375 -7.10 -17.05 -15.46
N THR A 376 -7.69 -16.23 -14.60
CA THR A 376 -7.84 -16.58 -13.17
C THR A 376 -8.90 -17.67 -12.94
N ARG A 377 -9.83 -17.86 -13.87
CA ARG A 377 -10.93 -18.84 -13.77
C ARG A 377 -10.69 -20.08 -14.65
N TRP A 378 -10.05 -19.91 -15.80
CA TRP A 378 -9.66 -20.97 -16.72
C TRP A 378 -8.25 -20.70 -17.23
N ASN A 379 -7.30 -21.56 -16.87
CA ASN A 379 -5.95 -21.48 -17.37
C ASN A 379 -5.50 -22.87 -17.82
N PRO A 380 -5.43 -23.13 -19.12
CA PRO A 380 -5.12 -24.47 -19.59
C PRO A 380 -3.69 -24.89 -19.29
N LEU A 381 -2.79 -23.92 -19.03
CA LEU A 381 -1.40 -24.19 -18.63
C LEU A 381 -1.31 -24.68 -17.19
N ASN A 382 -2.28 -24.36 -16.32
CA ASN A 382 -2.26 -24.84 -14.94
C ASN A 382 -2.70 -26.29 -14.85
N ILE A 383 -1.75 -27.22 -14.93
CA ILE A 383 -2.02 -28.67 -14.90
C ILE A 383 -2.57 -29.17 -13.55
N TYR A 384 -2.41 -28.40 -12.48
CA TYR A 384 -2.88 -28.78 -11.14
C TYR A 384 -4.36 -28.44 -10.94
N ALA A 385 -4.81 -27.32 -11.51
CA ALA A 385 -6.17 -26.83 -11.37
C ALA A 385 -6.52 -25.92 -12.56
N PRO A 386 -6.79 -26.48 -13.75
CA PRO A 386 -7.13 -25.67 -14.92
C PRO A 386 -8.48 -24.97 -14.78
N LEU A 387 -9.41 -25.59 -14.03
CA LEU A 387 -10.78 -25.14 -13.80
C LEU A 387 -11.09 -25.01 -12.30
N PRO A 388 -12.07 -24.19 -11.88
CA PRO A 388 -12.56 -24.16 -10.52
C PRO A 388 -13.21 -25.50 -10.15
N LYS A 389 -13.20 -25.85 -8.86
CA LYS A 389 -13.91 -27.04 -8.36
C LYS A 389 -15.42 -26.78 -8.27
N GLU A 390 -16.19 -27.87 -8.23
CA GLU A 390 -17.63 -27.83 -7.95
C GLU A 390 -17.92 -27.24 -6.57
N SER A 391 -19.14 -26.70 -6.40
CA SER A 391 -19.55 -26.15 -5.11
C SER A 391 -19.46 -27.20 -3.99
N THR A 392 -18.91 -26.77 -2.87
CA THR A 392 -18.82 -27.53 -1.62
C THR A 392 -19.91 -27.13 -0.62
N ASN A 393 -20.59 -25.99 -0.86
CA ASN A 393 -21.55 -25.34 0.02
C ASN A 393 -21.01 -24.92 1.41
N TYR A 394 -19.70 -25.03 1.67
CA TYR A 394 -19.10 -24.47 2.89
C TYR A 394 -19.05 -22.94 2.81
N ASN A 395 -19.41 -22.28 3.92
CA ASN A 395 -19.36 -20.83 4.06
C ASN A 395 -18.16 -20.40 4.89
N ILE A 396 -17.23 -19.65 4.29
CA ILE A 396 -16.00 -19.22 4.95
C ILE A 396 -16.03 -17.72 5.19
N LEU A 397 -15.78 -17.32 6.44
CA LEU A 397 -15.61 -15.91 6.82
C LEU A 397 -14.15 -15.49 6.68
N VAL A 398 -13.86 -14.54 5.81
CA VAL A 398 -12.54 -13.90 5.67
C VAL A 398 -12.58 -12.51 6.30
N THR A 399 -11.72 -12.22 7.27
CA THR A 399 -11.70 -10.92 7.96
C THR A 399 -10.54 -10.06 7.49
N GLY A 400 -10.82 -8.92 6.87
CA GLY A 400 -9.85 -8.01 6.26
C GLY A 400 -9.67 -8.27 4.77
N LEU A 401 -9.79 -7.23 3.95
CA LEU A 401 -9.66 -7.28 2.49
C LEU A 401 -8.35 -6.64 1.99
N GLY A 402 -7.28 -6.81 2.78
CA GLY A 402 -5.90 -6.57 2.34
C GLY A 402 -5.35 -7.69 1.45
N PRO A 403 -4.05 -7.67 1.11
CA PRO A 403 -3.42 -8.67 0.23
C PRO A 403 -3.70 -10.13 0.56
N ALA A 404 -3.57 -10.52 1.83
CA ALA A 404 -3.91 -11.87 2.25
C ALA A 404 -5.41 -12.18 2.11
N GLY A 405 -6.27 -11.21 2.40
CA GLY A 405 -7.73 -11.37 2.36
C GLY A 405 -8.27 -11.63 0.98
N PHE A 406 -7.93 -10.76 0.02
CA PHE A 406 -8.40 -10.93 -1.36
C PHE A 406 -7.76 -12.17 -2.04
N SER A 407 -6.50 -12.47 -1.73
CA SER A 407 -5.82 -13.65 -2.28
C SER A 407 -6.42 -14.95 -1.74
N LEU A 408 -6.64 -15.02 -0.42
CA LEU A 408 -7.27 -16.19 0.20
C LEU A 408 -8.69 -16.40 -0.33
N SER A 409 -9.47 -15.32 -0.47
CA SER A 409 -10.82 -15.37 -1.02
C SER A 409 -10.81 -16.01 -2.41
N TYR A 410 -9.87 -15.62 -3.28
CA TYR A 410 -9.71 -16.24 -4.60
C TYR A 410 -9.46 -17.76 -4.51
N TYR A 411 -8.50 -18.21 -3.69
CA TYR A 411 -8.16 -19.64 -3.61
C TYR A 411 -9.30 -20.50 -3.03
N LEU A 412 -10.06 -19.94 -2.08
CA LEU A 412 -11.22 -20.62 -1.50
C LEU A 412 -12.38 -20.71 -2.49
N LEU A 413 -12.66 -19.64 -3.25
CA LEU A 413 -13.63 -19.65 -4.34
C LEU A 413 -13.26 -20.67 -5.41
N ARG A 414 -11.97 -20.75 -5.78
CA ARG A 414 -11.43 -21.77 -6.70
C ARG A 414 -11.59 -23.19 -6.17
N SER A 415 -11.62 -23.36 -4.85
CA SER A 415 -11.84 -24.64 -4.18
C SER A 415 -13.33 -25.01 -4.10
N GLY A 416 -14.24 -24.15 -4.57
CA GLY A 416 -15.68 -24.37 -4.56
C GLY A 416 -16.37 -23.95 -3.27
N HIS A 417 -15.70 -23.18 -2.41
CA HIS A 417 -16.31 -22.64 -1.19
C HIS A 417 -17.05 -21.34 -1.47
N ASN A 418 -18.09 -21.06 -0.67
CA ASN A 418 -18.68 -19.75 -0.58
C ASN A 418 -17.83 -18.88 0.34
N VAL A 419 -17.56 -17.65 -0.07
CA VAL A 419 -16.72 -16.73 0.70
C VAL A 419 -17.52 -15.48 1.04
N THR A 420 -17.61 -15.19 2.33
CA THR A 420 -18.04 -13.89 2.82
C THR A 420 -16.86 -13.19 3.46
N ALA A 421 -16.53 -12.01 2.96
CA ALA A 421 -15.50 -11.16 3.55
C ALA A 421 -16.10 -10.03 4.39
N ILE A 422 -15.38 -9.59 5.43
CA ILE A 422 -15.72 -8.38 6.18
C ILE A 422 -14.52 -7.45 6.28
N ASP A 423 -14.75 -6.14 6.23
CA ASP A 423 -13.70 -5.13 6.45
C ASP A 423 -14.22 -4.01 7.36
N GLY A 424 -13.35 -3.52 8.25
CA GLY A 424 -13.69 -2.44 9.17
C GLY A 424 -13.69 -1.06 8.52
N LEU A 425 -13.04 -0.89 7.37
CA LEU A 425 -13.08 0.34 6.58
C LEU A 425 -14.30 0.35 5.65
N LYS A 426 -14.69 1.55 5.21
CA LYS A 426 -15.70 1.73 4.16
C LYS A 426 -15.14 1.25 2.83
N ILE A 427 -15.92 0.48 2.08
CA ILE A 427 -15.59 0.09 0.69
C ILE A 427 -16.64 0.67 -0.26
N SER A 428 -16.23 1.65 -1.05
CA SER A 428 -17.10 2.33 -2.03
C SER A 428 -17.38 1.43 -3.24
N LEU A 429 -18.51 1.66 -3.91
CA LEU A 429 -18.84 0.96 -5.14
C LEU A 429 -17.84 1.29 -6.26
N LEU A 430 -17.70 0.39 -7.23
CA LEU A 430 -16.99 0.70 -8.46
C LEU A 430 -17.86 1.63 -9.31
N PRO A 431 -17.28 2.62 -10.02
CA PRO A 431 -18.04 3.61 -10.80
C PRO A 431 -18.59 3.05 -12.12
N PHE A 432 -18.67 1.72 -12.24
CA PHE A 432 -19.11 1.01 -13.42
C PHE A 432 -19.76 -0.32 -13.04
N ASP A 433 -20.57 -0.84 -13.97
CA ASP A 433 -21.26 -2.11 -13.81
C ASP A 433 -20.26 -3.28 -13.88
N VAL A 434 -20.04 -3.94 -12.74
CA VAL A 434 -19.09 -5.05 -12.61
C VAL A 434 -19.46 -6.24 -13.48
N ASN A 435 -20.71 -6.41 -13.90
CA ASN A 435 -21.16 -7.57 -14.68
C ASN A 435 -20.98 -7.39 -16.20
N LYS A 436 -20.61 -6.19 -16.66
CA LYS A 436 -20.41 -5.93 -18.08
C LYS A 436 -18.95 -6.13 -18.49
N PRO A 437 -18.69 -6.70 -19.68
CA PRO A 437 -17.33 -6.83 -20.19
C PRO A 437 -16.73 -5.46 -20.51
N ILE A 438 -15.46 -5.27 -20.15
CA ILE A 438 -14.70 -4.05 -20.38
C ILE A 438 -13.82 -4.24 -21.61
N LYS A 439 -14.07 -3.44 -22.65
CA LYS A 439 -13.28 -3.48 -23.88
C LYS A 439 -11.91 -2.83 -23.70
N PHE A 440 -11.82 -1.67 -23.06
CA PHE A 440 -10.57 -0.94 -22.91
C PHE A 440 -10.37 -0.52 -21.46
N TRP A 441 -9.43 -1.17 -20.77
CA TRP A 441 -9.23 -0.92 -19.33
C TRP A 441 -8.86 0.52 -19.02
N HIS A 442 -8.07 1.16 -19.89
CA HIS A 442 -7.61 2.53 -19.69
C HIS A 442 -8.75 3.56 -19.61
N GLU A 443 -9.94 3.27 -20.16
CA GLU A 443 -11.13 4.13 -20.06
C GLU A 443 -11.71 4.18 -18.63
N TYR A 444 -11.36 3.22 -17.78
CA TYR A 444 -11.85 3.08 -16.40
C TYR A 444 -10.82 3.52 -15.35
N LYS A 445 -9.60 3.85 -15.79
CA LYS A 445 -8.53 4.34 -14.91
C LYS A 445 -8.76 5.80 -14.57
N SER A 446 -8.55 6.15 -13.30
CA SER A 446 -8.49 7.53 -12.85
C SER A 446 -7.05 7.93 -12.56
N LEU A 447 -6.71 9.19 -12.81
CA LEU A 447 -5.49 9.80 -12.28
C LEU A 447 -5.49 9.67 -10.76
N LEU A 448 -4.36 9.30 -10.15
CA LEU A 448 -4.31 9.09 -8.71
C LEU A 448 -4.52 10.40 -7.93
N SER A 449 -4.17 11.55 -8.52
CA SER A 449 -4.46 12.87 -7.95
C SER A 449 -5.95 13.22 -7.92
N GLU A 450 -6.80 12.49 -8.63
CA GLU A 450 -8.24 12.72 -8.76
C GLU A 450 -9.07 11.53 -8.23
N ARG A 451 -8.42 10.38 -8.04
CA ARG A 451 -9.08 9.14 -7.60
C ARG A 451 -9.47 9.25 -6.13
N MET A 452 -10.78 9.22 -5.87
CA MET A 452 -11.28 8.94 -4.52
C MET A 452 -10.93 7.52 -4.09
N ALA A 453 -10.43 7.37 -2.86
CA ALA A 453 -10.19 6.07 -2.28
C ALA A 453 -11.49 5.25 -2.18
N ARG A 454 -11.41 3.99 -2.58
CA ARG A 454 -12.52 3.02 -2.56
C ARG A 454 -12.41 2.02 -1.42
N GLY A 455 -11.33 2.07 -0.63
CA GLY A 455 -11.19 1.40 0.67
C GLY A 455 -10.90 -0.10 0.65
N PHE A 456 -10.96 -0.75 -0.51
CA PHE A 456 -10.52 -2.13 -0.72
C PHE A 456 -8.99 -2.22 -0.86
N GLY A 457 -8.34 -3.23 -0.28
CA GLY A 457 -6.91 -3.50 -0.47
C GLY A 457 -6.02 -3.25 0.76
N GLY A 458 -6.58 -2.78 1.88
CA GLY A 458 -5.82 -2.51 3.10
C GLY A 458 -4.64 -1.56 2.87
N VAL A 459 -3.45 -1.92 3.33
CA VAL A 459 -2.22 -1.12 3.17
C VAL A 459 -1.92 -0.78 1.70
N SER A 460 -2.35 -1.60 0.74
CA SER A 460 -2.18 -1.27 -0.69
C SER A 460 -3.00 -0.05 -1.13
N GLU A 461 -4.13 0.24 -0.48
CA GLU A 461 -4.96 1.41 -0.76
C GLU A 461 -4.51 2.63 0.08
N TYR A 462 -4.32 2.43 1.39
CA TYR A 462 -4.11 3.54 2.32
C TYR A 462 -2.65 3.81 2.69
N GLY A 463 -1.74 2.87 2.43
CA GLY A 463 -0.33 2.95 2.83
C GLY A 463 0.61 3.15 1.65
N ILE A 464 0.52 2.32 0.61
CA ILE A 464 1.34 2.44 -0.60
C ILE A 464 0.89 3.68 -1.40
N THR A 465 1.85 4.43 -1.94
CA THR A 465 1.64 5.74 -2.55
C THR A 465 1.86 5.69 -4.07
N ILE A 466 2.38 6.76 -4.68
CA ILE A 466 2.56 6.92 -6.13
C ILE A 466 3.56 5.97 -6.80
N ARG A 467 4.14 5.01 -6.07
CA ARG A 467 5.02 3.99 -6.64
C ARG A 467 4.28 2.81 -7.26
N TRP A 468 2.95 2.75 -7.12
CA TRP A 468 2.10 1.70 -7.67
C TRP A 468 0.74 2.25 -8.11
N ASP A 469 0.22 1.71 -9.22
CA ASP A 469 -1.06 2.14 -9.78
C ASP A 469 -2.23 1.55 -8.99
N LYS A 470 -2.92 2.39 -8.21
CA LYS A 470 -4.05 1.97 -7.37
C LYS A 470 -5.29 1.56 -8.15
N ASN A 471 -5.37 1.87 -9.46
CA ASN A 471 -6.44 1.34 -10.29
C ASN A 471 -6.39 -0.19 -10.37
N ASN A 472 -5.23 -0.81 -10.11
CA ASN A 472 -5.10 -2.26 -10.05
C ASN A 472 -5.94 -2.91 -8.94
N LEU A 473 -6.31 -2.18 -7.88
CA LEU A 473 -7.24 -2.67 -6.86
C LEU A 473 -8.61 -2.99 -7.42
N ASP A 474 -9.06 -2.23 -8.42
CA ASP A 474 -10.36 -2.43 -9.04
C ASP A 474 -10.38 -3.72 -9.87
N ILE A 475 -9.25 -4.08 -10.48
CA ILE A 475 -9.07 -5.37 -11.16
C ILE A 475 -9.18 -6.51 -10.16
N LEU A 476 -8.51 -6.40 -9.01
CA LEU A 476 -8.56 -7.42 -7.94
C LEU A 476 -9.98 -7.58 -7.39
N ARG A 477 -10.74 -6.47 -7.28
CA ARG A 477 -12.17 -6.52 -6.95
C ARG A 477 -12.96 -7.27 -8.01
N LEU A 478 -12.74 -7.01 -9.29
CA LEU A 478 -13.44 -7.70 -10.39
C LEU A 478 -13.17 -9.22 -10.40
N ILE A 479 -11.97 -9.67 -10.02
CA ILE A 479 -11.67 -11.10 -9.87
C ILE A 479 -12.59 -11.77 -8.84
N LEU A 480 -12.93 -11.05 -7.76
CA LEU A 480 -13.75 -11.58 -6.67
C LEU A 480 -15.25 -11.32 -6.90
N GLU A 481 -15.65 -10.09 -7.20
CA GLU A 481 -17.04 -9.64 -7.26
C GLU A 481 -17.83 -10.18 -8.46
N ARG A 482 -17.15 -10.68 -9.50
CA ARG A 482 -17.80 -11.41 -10.61
C ARG A 482 -18.02 -12.90 -10.32
N ASN A 483 -17.72 -13.34 -9.11
CA ASN A 483 -18.04 -14.68 -8.64
C ASN A 483 -19.30 -14.62 -7.77
N ASP A 484 -20.38 -15.28 -8.21
CA ASP A 484 -21.65 -15.29 -7.50
C ASP A 484 -21.59 -15.89 -6.09
N ASN A 485 -20.51 -16.63 -5.77
CA ASN A 485 -20.27 -17.20 -4.43
C ASN A 485 -19.40 -16.31 -3.53
N PHE A 486 -19.15 -15.06 -3.93
CA PHE A 486 -18.42 -14.07 -3.15
C PHE A 486 -19.33 -12.91 -2.72
N LYS A 487 -19.25 -12.54 -1.45
CA LYS A 487 -19.89 -11.34 -0.90
C LYS A 487 -18.95 -10.67 0.09
N TYR A 488 -19.01 -9.35 0.22
CA TYR A 488 -18.33 -8.66 1.32
C TYR A 488 -19.25 -7.67 2.04
N TYR A 489 -18.91 -7.38 3.30
CA TYR A 489 -19.53 -6.34 4.13
C TYR A 489 -18.47 -5.39 4.66
N ASP A 490 -18.63 -4.11 4.37
CA ASP A 490 -17.74 -3.04 4.80
C ASP A 490 -18.27 -2.34 6.07
N GLY A 491 -17.39 -1.67 6.81
CA GLY A 491 -17.72 -1.17 8.15
C GLY A 491 -18.13 -2.27 9.14
N VAL A 492 -17.74 -3.52 8.92
CA VAL A 492 -18.06 -4.66 9.79
C VAL A 492 -16.77 -5.25 10.32
N THR A 493 -16.66 -5.34 11.65
CA THR A 493 -15.48 -5.93 12.30
C THR A 493 -15.83 -7.13 13.17
N LEU A 494 -15.00 -8.19 13.07
CA LEU A 494 -15.10 -9.36 13.95
C LEU A 494 -14.65 -8.99 15.36
N GLY A 495 -15.42 -9.40 16.37
CA GLY A 495 -15.25 -8.97 17.76
C GLY A 495 -15.92 -7.63 18.09
N SER A 496 -16.81 -7.16 17.22
CA SER A 496 -17.54 -5.89 17.36
C SER A 496 -18.93 -6.01 16.72
N ASN A 497 -19.10 -5.69 15.43
CA ASN A 497 -20.37 -5.86 14.72
C ASN A 497 -20.86 -7.31 14.77
N ILE A 498 -19.94 -8.27 14.66
CA ILE A 498 -20.19 -9.71 14.75
C ILE A 498 -19.17 -10.36 15.70
N MET A 499 -19.61 -11.23 16.60
CA MET A 499 -18.73 -11.99 17.50
C MET A 499 -18.27 -13.31 16.86
N LYS A 500 -17.15 -13.88 17.34
CA LYS A 500 -16.59 -15.13 16.79
C LYS A 500 -17.58 -16.29 16.90
N GLU A 501 -18.23 -16.42 18.06
CA GLU A 501 -19.22 -17.46 18.35
C GLU A 501 -20.50 -17.25 17.52
N GLN A 502 -20.88 -15.98 17.32
CA GLN A 502 -22.02 -15.62 16.47
C GLN A 502 -21.79 -16.05 15.02
N ALA A 503 -20.59 -15.85 14.48
CA ALA A 503 -20.27 -16.27 13.11
C ALA A 503 -20.55 -17.77 12.91
N PHE A 504 -20.05 -18.65 13.78
CA PHE A 504 -20.37 -20.08 13.68
C PHE A 504 -21.88 -20.35 13.83
N SER A 505 -22.57 -19.67 14.75
CA SER A 505 -24.02 -19.84 14.92
C SER A 505 -24.86 -19.39 13.71
N LEU A 506 -24.32 -18.48 12.90
CA LEU A 506 -24.96 -18.00 11.67
C LEU A 506 -24.77 -18.99 10.50
N GLY A 507 -23.89 -19.99 10.65
CA GLY A 507 -23.66 -21.01 9.61
C GLY A 507 -22.34 -20.85 8.86
N PHE A 508 -21.39 -20.08 9.39
CA PHE A 508 -20.00 -20.12 8.91
C PHE A 508 -19.31 -21.41 9.39
N ASP A 509 -18.60 -22.07 8.49
CA ASP A 509 -17.86 -23.31 8.76
C ASP A 509 -16.41 -23.04 9.19
N HIS A 510 -15.85 -21.89 8.81
CA HIS A 510 -14.49 -21.51 9.18
C HIS A 510 -14.31 -19.99 9.23
N ILE A 511 -13.34 -19.52 10.02
CA ILE A 511 -12.94 -18.12 10.09
C ILE A 511 -11.44 -17.99 9.80
N ALA A 512 -11.10 -17.11 8.85
CA ALA A 512 -9.74 -16.77 8.48
C ALA A 512 -9.41 -15.30 8.78
N PHE A 513 -8.34 -15.07 9.55
CA PHE A 513 -7.84 -13.76 9.93
C PHE A 513 -6.81 -13.24 8.91
N CYS A 514 -7.19 -12.16 8.22
CA CYS A 514 -6.38 -11.44 7.24
C CYS A 514 -6.31 -9.93 7.57
N ILE A 515 -6.36 -9.58 8.87
CA ILE A 515 -6.49 -8.20 9.37
C ILE A 515 -5.17 -7.41 9.42
N GLY A 516 -4.05 -8.05 9.06
CA GLY A 516 -2.71 -7.46 9.09
C GLY A 516 -2.17 -7.24 10.52
N ALA A 517 -1.12 -6.44 10.64
CA ALA A 517 -0.60 -5.96 11.92
C ALA A 517 -0.84 -4.44 12.01
N GLY A 518 -1.72 -4.02 12.92
CA GLY A 518 -2.32 -2.70 12.84
C GLY A 518 -1.77 -1.67 13.81
N GLN A 519 -1.26 -2.06 14.97
CA GLN A 519 -0.98 -1.11 16.05
C GLN A 519 0.38 -0.44 15.83
N PRO A 520 0.47 0.89 15.72
CA PRO A 520 1.72 1.57 15.44
C PRO A 520 2.58 1.63 16.71
N LYS A 521 3.89 1.43 16.56
CA LYS A 521 4.85 1.53 17.66
C LYS A 521 4.97 2.98 18.12
N VAL A 522 4.77 3.23 19.41
CA VAL A 522 4.89 4.56 20.01
C VAL A 522 6.27 4.69 20.66
N LEU A 523 6.96 5.80 20.40
CA LEU A 523 8.25 6.08 21.02
C LEU A 523 8.06 6.63 22.42
N ASP A 524 8.88 6.11 23.34
CA ASP A 524 8.98 6.63 24.70
C ASP A 524 9.99 7.80 24.73
N ILE A 525 9.53 8.99 24.31
CA ILE A 525 10.31 10.24 24.30
C ILE A 525 9.52 11.38 24.91
N GLU A 526 10.24 12.37 25.45
CA GLU A 526 9.63 13.59 25.99
C GLU A 526 8.92 14.40 24.89
N ASN A 527 7.72 14.89 25.20
CA ASN A 527 6.84 15.71 24.34
C ASN A 527 6.38 15.04 23.02
N PHE A 528 6.24 13.72 22.98
CA PHE A 528 5.70 13.00 21.80
C PHE A 528 4.28 13.48 21.40
N GLU A 529 3.51 14.02 22.33
CA GLU A 529 2.16 14.55 22.12
C GLU A 529 2.11 15.88 21.35
N ALA A 530 3.25 16.57 21.20
CA ALA A 530 3.36 17.93 20.67
C ALA A 530 2.62 18.14 19.33
N LYS A 531 2.19 19.39 19.08
CA LYS A 531 1.54 19.76 17.82
C LYS A 531 2.55 19.67 16.68
N GLY A 532 2.26 18.84 15.67
CA GLY A 532 3.19 18.54 14.57
C GLY A 532 3.75 17.11 14.60
N VAL A 533 3.64 16.39 15.72
CA VAL A 533 3.95 14.95 15.77
C VAL A 533 2.78 14.12 15.24
N LYS A 534 3.07 13.20 14.32
CA LYS A 534 2.11 12.28 13.68
C LYS A 534 2.70 10.87 13.56
N MET A 535 1.84 9.86 13.60
CA MET A 535 2.20 8.51 13.17
C MET A 535 2.14 8.43 11.63
N ALA A 536 3.02 7.65 11.01
CA ALA A 536 2.99 7.46 9.56
C ALA A 536 1.67 6.83 9.08
N SER A 537 1.09 5.92 9.88
CA SER A 537 -0.24 5.34 9.63
C SER A 537 -1.34 6.40 9.61
N ASP A 538 -1.38 7.31 10.58
CA ASP A 538 -2.33 8.44 10.64
C ASP A 538 -2.14 9.38 9.44
N PHE A 539 -0.89 9.76 9.16
CA PHE A 539 -0.56 10.63 8.02
C PHE A 539 -1.00 10.02 6.68
N LEU A 540 -0.60 8.78 6.38
CA LEU A 540 -0.88 8.13 5.10
C LEU A 540 -2.37 7.79 4.95
N MET A 541 -3.05 7.33 6.00
CA MET A 541 -4.50 7.09 5.95
C MET A 541 -5.28 8.38 5.73
N THR A 542 -4.88 9.49 6.36
CA THR A 542 -5.54 10.80 6.18
C THR A 542 -5.34 11.32 4.77
N LEU A 543 -4.12 11.17 4.25
CA LEU A 543 -3.79 11.56 2.89
C LEU A 543 -4.56 10.74 1.86
N GLN A 544 -4.48 9.41 1.96
CA GLN A 544 -4.93 8.48 0.93
C GLN A 544 -6.41 8.12 1.10
N SER A 545 -6.81 7.49 2.21
CA SER A 545 -8.22 7.10 2.44
C SER A 545 -9.13 8.28 2.72
N GLY A 546 -8.62 9.31 3.42
CA GLY A 546 -9.34 10.56 3.63
C GLY A 546 -9.40 11.44 2.38
N GLY A 547 -8.51 11.20 1.40
CA GLY A 547 -8.41 12.04 0.21
C GLY A 547 -8.04 13.48 0.55
N ALA A 548 -7.17 13.71 1.54
CA ALA A 548 -6.81 15.07 1.97
C ALA A 548 -6.14 15.88 0.85
N PHE A 549 -5.57 15.20 -0.16
CA PHE A 549 -5.00 15.85 -1.33
C PHE A 549 -6.02 16.22 -2.43
N LEU A 550 -7.24 15.71 -2.35
CA LEU A 550 -8.27 15.99 -3.36
C LEU A 550 -8.82 17.41 -3.22
N GLU A 551 -9.14 18.03 -4.34
CA GLU A 551 -9.86 19.30 -4.36
C GLU A 551 -11.23 19.15 -3.68
N ASN A 552 -11.67 20.16 -2.93
CA ASN A 552 -12.92 20.16 -2.17
C ASN A 552 -13.07 19.07 -1.08
N SER A 553 -12.02 18.28 -0.80
CA SER A 553 -12.06 17.29 0.28
C SER A 553 -12.28 17.94 1.64
N ASN A 554 -13.13 17.32 2.48
CA ASN A 554 -13.34 17.67 3.89
C ASN A 554 -12.14 17.29 4.78
N ALA A 555 -11.40 16.24 4.38
CA ALA A 555 -10.21 15.79 5.10
C ALA A 555 -9.07 16.80 5.01
N ASN A 556 -8.41 17.03 6.15
CA ASN A 556 -7.21 17.84 6.22
C ASN A 556 -6.28 17.38 7.35
N MET A 557 -5.03 17.78 7.22
CA MET A 557 -4.04 17.68 8.28
C MET A 557 -3.09 18.86 8.19
N LEU A 558 -2.82 19.54 9.31
CA LEU A 558 -1.76 20.53 9.38
C LEU A 558 -0.38 19.83 9.35
N ILE A 559 0.47 20.22 8.40
CA ILE A 559 1.91 20.00 8.46
C ILE A 559 2.65 21.31 8.17
N ARG A 560 3.85 21.45 8.69
CA ARG A 560 4.73 22.62 8.56
C ARG A 560 6.17 22.16 8.26
N MET A 561 6.95 22.98 7.56
CA MET A 561 8.36 22.70 7.25
C MET A 561 9.30 23.39 8.25
N PRO A 562 10.47 22.80 8.58
CA PRO A 562 11.04 21.54 8.05
C PRO A 562 10.35 20.26 8.57
N ILE A 563 10.47 19.15 7.85
CA ILE A 563 9.83 17.86 8.18
C ILE A 563 10.87 16.81 8.57
N ALA A 564 10.72 16.19 9.73
CA ALA A 564 11.54 15.08 10.20
C ALA A 564 10.77 13.76 10.14
N ILE A 565 11.34 12.74 9.49
CA ILE A 565 10.77 11.39 9.40
C ILE A 565 11.62 10.44 10.23
N ILE A 566 11.06 9.81 11.24
CA ILE A 566 11.80 8.86 12.10
C ILE A 566 11.56 7.43 11.60
N GLY A 567 12.58 6.78 11.06
CA GLY A 567 12.50 5.42 10.54
C GLY A 567 13.50 5.15 9.40
N GLY A 568 13.41 3.96 8.79
CA GLY A 568 14.28 3.58 7.66
C GLY A 568 13.67 2.54 6.72
N GLY A 569 12.35 2.34 6.80
CA GLY A 569 11.62 1.40 5.96
C GLY A 569 10.93 2.08 4.77
N LEU A 570 10.20 1.30 3.97
CA LEU A 570 9.44 1.85 2.84
C LEU A 570 8.35 2.83 3.28
N THR A 571 7.70 2.58 4.43
CA THR A 571 6.75 3.54 5.02
C THR A 571 7.40 4.90 5.33
N SER A 572 8.69 4.92 5.70
CA SER A 572 9.43 6.16 5.92
C SER A 572 9.65 6.92 4.60
N ILE A 573 9.95 6.20 3.51
CA ILE A 573 10.11 6.78 2.17
C ILE A 573 8.78 7.31 1.64
N ASP A 574 7.73 6.51 1.76
CA ASP A 574 6.37 6.87 1.36
C ASP A 574 5.94 8.14 2.14
N ALA A 575 6.11 8.19 3.46
CA ALA A 575 5.80 9.39 4.26
C ALA A 575 6.66 10.61 3.89
N ALA A 576 7.97 10.43 3.69
CA ALA A 576 8.89 11.52 3.35
C ALA A 576 8.49 12.18 2.03
N THR A 577 8.32 11.36 0.97
CA THR A 577 8.01 11.85 -0.37
C THR A 577 6.61 12.48 -0.44
N GLU A 578 5.60 11.87 0.17
CA GLU A 578 4.24 12.42 0.18
C GLU A 578 4.12 13.71 0.99
N SER A 579 4.83 13.83 2.12
CA SER A 579 4.74 15.02 2.98
C SER A 579 5.27 16.29 2.30
N LEU A 580 6.31 16.20 1.48
CA LEU A 580 6.81 17.33 0.67
C LEU A 580 5.73 17.88 -0.26
N TYR A 581 5.11 17.00 -1.04
CA TYR A 581 4.13 17.40 -2.06
C TYR A 581 2.80 17.82 -1.44
N TYR A 582 2.38 17.16 -0.34
CA TYR A 582 1.20 17.59 0.41
C TYR A 582 1.40 18.97 1.03
N TYR A 583 2.61 19.33 1.47
CA TYR A 583 2.87 20.67 1.99
C TYR A 583 2.63 21.76 0.95
N LYS A 584 3.23 21.61 -0.25
CA LYS A 584 3.01 22.54 -1.37
C LYS A 584 1.52 22.72 -1.65
N MET A 585 0.82 21.61 -1.81
CA MET A 585 -0.61 21.63 -2.10
C MET A 585 -1.43 22.25 -0.97
N GLN A 586 -1.10 21.96 0.30
CA GLN A 586 -1.76 22.54 1.46
C GLN A 586 -1.63 24.07 1.48
N VAL A 587 -0.43 24.61 1.28
CA VAL A 587 -0.22 26.06 1.35
C VAL A 587 -0.86 26.78 0.15
N GLU A 588 -0.80 26.19 -1.05
CA GLU A 588 -1.46 26.72 -2.25
C GLU A 588 -2.98 26.74 -2.07
N ARG A 589 -3.57 25.66 -1.56
CA ARG A 589 -5.01 25.58 -1.26
C ARG A 589 -5.41 26.57 -0.19
N PHE A 590 -4.66 26.64 0.91
CA PHE A 590 -4.93 27.60 1.98
C PHE A 590 -4.92 29.04 1.45
N PHE A 591 -3.93 29.39 0.63
CA PHE A 591 -3.83 30.73 0.05
C PHE A 591 -5.02 31.05 -0.87
N LYS A 592 -5.41 30.12 -1.75
CA LYS A 592 -6.61 30.24 -2.60
C LYS A 592 -7.87 30.47 -1.75
N ASP A 593 -8.08 29.65 -0.72
CA ASP A 593 -9.25 29.74 0.16
C ASP A 593 -9.25 31.06 0.96
N TYR A 594 -8.08 31.51 1.44
CA TYR A 594 -7.93 32.78 2.13
C TYR A 594 -8.24 33.98 1.22
N GLU A 595 -7.71 34.00 -0.02
CA GLU A 595 -8.02 35.07 -0.97
C GLU A 595 -9.51 35.15 -1.29
N LEU A 596 -10.17 34.00 -1.50
CA LEU A 596 -11.62 33.93 -1.73
C LEU A 596 -12.41 34.46 -0.53
N ALA A 597 -12.03 34.07 0.68
CA ALA A 597 -12.69 34.51 1.90
C ALA A 597 -12.51 36.02 2.13
N VAL A 598 -11.30 36.56 1.90
CA VAL A 598 -11.03 38.00 2.00
C VAL A 598 -11.81 38.80 0.96
N GLN A 599 -11.92 38.30 -0.28
CA GLN A 599 -12.74 38.95 -1.31
C GLN A 599 -14.21 38.99 -0.93
N LYS A 600 -14.72 37.95 -0.25
CA LYS A 600 -16.14 37.82 0.10
C LYS A 600 -16.53 38.61 1.37
N TYR A 601 -15.69 38.60 2.41
CA TYR A 601 -16.05 39.14 3.73
C TYR A 601 -15.13 40.28 4.22
N GLY A 602 -14.01 40.52 3.55
CA GLY A 602 -12.98 41.48 3.98
C GLY A 602 -12.01 40.90 5.02
N LYS A 603 -10.77 41.40 5.02
CA LYS A 603 -9.66 40.88 5.84
C LYS A 603 -9.97 40.91 7.34
N ASP A 604 -10.47 42.04 7.85
CA ASP A 604 -10.77 42.23 9.27
C ASP A 604 -11.82 41.23 9.79
N TYR A 605 -12.78 40.84 8.95
CA TYR A 605 -13.78 39.85 9.31
C TYR A 605 -13.19 38.45 9.47
N ILE A 606 -12.25 38.07 8.60
CA ILE A 606 -11.59 36.76 8.62
C ILE A 606 -10.66 36.65 9.82
N GLU A 607 -9.90 37.71 10.11
CA GLU A 607 -8.85 37.67 11.12
C GLU A 607 -9.33 37.88 12.55
N LYS A 608 -10.59 38.33 12.76
CA LYS A 608 -11.14 38.59 14.11
C LYS A 608 -11.17 37.35 15.01
N ASP A 609 -11.37 36.16 14.42
CA ASP A 609 -11.54 34.88 15.14
C ASP A 609 -10.26 34.03 15.12
N LEU A 610 -9.17 34.53 14.52
CA LEU A 610 -7.86 33.89 14.49
C LEU A 610 -7.08 34.25 15.75
N THR A 611 -6.53 33.24 16.43
CA THR A 611 -5.58 33.45 17.53
C THR A 611 -4.25 33.97 16.97
N GLU A 612 -3.36 34.47 17.84
CA GLU A 612 -2.00 34.84 17.41
C GLU A 612 -1.25 33.64 16.81
N GLU A 613 -1.46 32.44 17.34
CA GLU A 613 -0.97 31.18 16.75
C GLU A 613 -1.50 30.96 15.32
N ASP A 614 -2.81 31.13 15.11
CA ASP A 614 -3.44 30.95 13.80
C ASP A 614 -2.90 31.97 12.78
N LYS A 615 -2.70 33.22 13.20
CA LYS A 615 -2.15 34.30 12.34
C LYS A 615 -0.72 34.01 11.92
N GLU A 616 0.15 33.62 12.85
CA GLU A 616 1.55 33.28 12.54
C GLU A 616 1.64 32.12 11.52
N ILE A 617 0.78 31.11 11.64
CA ILE A 617 0.71 30.00 10.68
C ILE A 617 0.13 30.45 9.33
N ALA A 618 -0.90 31.28 9.33
CA ALA A 618 -1.50 31.82 8.11
C ALA A 618 -0.49 32.66 7.32
N GLU A 619 0.26 33.53 7.99
CA GLU A 619 1.32 34.34 7.37
C GLU A 619 2.43 33.47 6.77
N GLU A 620 2.88 32.43 7.48
CA GLU A 620 3.82 31.43 6.97
C GLU A 620 3.29 30.79 5.68
N PHE A 621 2.04 30.33 5.69
CA PHE A 621 1.43 29.63 4.56
C PHE A 621 1.26 30.54 3.34
N ILE A 622 0.80 31.78 3.55
CA ILE A 622 0.68 32.79 2.48
C ILE A 622 2.05 33.10 1.88
N ALA A 623 3.08 33.28 2.71
CA ALA A 623 4.45 33.53 2.24
C ALA A 623 4.98 32.36 1.40
N HIS A 624 4.79 31.12 1.85
CA HIS A 624 5.27 29.95 1.13
C HIS A 624 4.48 29.68 -0.16
N ALA A 625 3.16 29.89 -0.15
CA ALA A 625 2.34 29.78 -1.36
C ALA A 625 2.80 30.74 -2.47
N ARG A 626 3.19 31.97 -2.11
CA ARG A 626 3.78 32.93 -3.07
C ARG A 626 5.09 32.42 -3.65
N LEU A 627 5.96 31.82 -2.83
CA LEU A 627 7.20 31.21 -3.32
C LEU A 627 6.93 30.05 -4.28
N PHE A 628 5.97 29.18 -3.98
CA PHE A 628 5.61 28.07 -4.89
C PHE A 628 5.04 28.57 -6.22
N LYS A 629 4.32 29.70 -6.24
CA LYS A 629 3.80 30.33 -7.46
C LYS A 629 4.90 30.83 -8.41
N GLU A 630 6.08 31.12 -7.89
CA GLU A 630 7.24 31.60 -8.69
C GLU A 630 8.02 30.48 -9.35
N VAL A 631 7.83 29.22 -8.93
CA VAL A 631 8.56 28.05 -9.42
C VAL A 631 8.12 27.69 -10.85
N LYS A 632 9.08 27.59 -11.77
CA LYS A 632 8.81 27.29 -13.19
C LYS A 632 9.16 25.87 -13.61
N ASN A 633 10.05 25.21 -12.86
CA ASN A 633 10.56 23.88 -13.20
C ASN A 633 10.89 23.06 -11.94
N HIS A 634 11.19 21.77 -12.14
CA HIS A 634 11.47 20.82 -11.06
C HIS A 634 12.73 21.14 -10.26
N GLU A 635 13.75 21.70 -10.90
CA GLU A 635 14.99 22.04 -10.22
C GLU A 635 14.76 23.19 -9.23
N GLU A 636 14.02 24.22 -9.67
CA GLU A 636 13.56 25.32 -8.81
C GLU A 636 12.66 24.81 -7.69
N LEU A 637 11.75 23.87 -7.96
CA LEU A 637 10.88 23.28 -6.95
C LEU A 637 11.68 22.60 -5.84
N ARG A 638 12.66 21.78 -6.23
CA ARG A 638 13.55 21.08 -5.29
C ARG A 638 14.40 22.07 -4.48
N LYS A 639 14.97 23.09 -5.14
CA LYS A 639 15.71 24.16 -4.46
C LYS A 639 14.83 24.89 -3.45
N LEU A 640 13.56 25.13 -3.79
CA LEU A 640 12.60 25.75 -2.89
C LEU A 640 12.29 24.84 -1.70
N PHE A 641 12.02 23.54 -1.92
CA PHE A 641 11.84 22.60 -0.81
C PHE A 641 13.03 22.62 0.15
N ASN A 642 14.26 22.57 -0.36
CA ASN A 642 15.47 22.65 0.46
C ASN A 642 15.60 23.99 1.20
N LYS A 643 15.24 25.12 0.55
CA LYS A 643 15.21 26.44 1.18
C LYS A 643 14.21 26.51 2.34
N LEU A 644 13.09 25.79 2.25
CA LEU A 644 12.10 25.67 3.32
C LEU A 644 12.48 24.62 4.39
N GLY A 645 13.64 23.97 4.25
CA GLY A 645 14.19 22.98 5.17
C GLY A 645 13.92 21.52 4.80
N GLY A 646 13.12 21.27 3.75
CA GLY A 646 12.94 19.95 3.15
C GLY A 646 12.25 18.92 4.05
N SER A 647 12.44 17.65 3.67
CA SER A 647 12.01 16.48 4.42
C SER A 647 13.19 15.52 4.57
N THR A 648 13.52 15.19 5.80
CA THR A 648 14.72 14.40 6.13
C THR A 648 14.34 13.12 6.86
N ILE A 649 14.85 11.99 6.40
CA ILE A 649 14.72 10.69 7.06
C ILE A 649 15.87 10.54 8.07
N TYR A 650 15.51 10.29 9.33
CA TYR A 650 16.44 10.03 10.43
C TYR A 650 16.35 8.55 10.80
N TYR A 651 17.46 7.85 10.63
CA TYR A 651 17.58 6.44 10.94
C TYR A 651 18.62 6.20 12.02
N ARG A 652 18.29 5.34 12.98
CA ARG A 652 19.14 5.00 14.12
C ARG A 652 20.44 4.25 13.75
N GLY A 653 20.49 3.64 12.57
CA GLY A 653 21.68 2.92 12.08
C GLY A 653 22.21 3.54 10.79
N LYS A 654 22.99 2.76 10.03
CA LYS A 654 23.49 3.19 8.72
C LYS A 654 22.43 3.04 7.62
N LEU A 655 22.57 3.81 6.55
CA LEU A 655 21.78 3.73 5.33
C LEU A 655 21.77 2.30 4.80
N GLN A 656 22.93 1.65 4.72
CA GLN A 656 23.09 0.27 4.24
C GLN A 656 22.39 -0.75 5.15
N GLU A 657 22.18 -0.40 6.41
CA GLU A 657 21.50 -1.26 7.39
C GLU A 657 19.99 -1.08 7.36
N SER A 658 19.50 0.02 6.78
CA SER A 658 18.07 0.33 6.71
C SER A 658 17.29 -0.75 5.95
N PRO A 659 16.06 -1.10 6.39
CA PRO A 659 15.21 -2.01 5.64
C PRO A 659 14.98 -1.56 4.20
N ALA A 660 14.83 -0.26 3.95
CA ALA A 660 14.67 0.26 2.60
C ALA A 660 15.87 -0.04 1.71
N TYR A 661 17.11 0.17 2.17
CA TYR A 661 18.30 -0.15 1.37
C TYR A 661 18.41 -1.65 1.07
N LYS A 662 18.18 -2.50 2.09
CA LYS A 662 18.31 -3.96 1.94
C LYS A 662 17.25 -4.59 1.05
N LEU A 663 16.03 -4.05 1.08
CA LEU A 663 14.88 -4.62 0.40
C LEU A 663 14.55 -3.92 -0.92
N ASN A 664 14.77 -2.60 -0.99
CA ASN A 664 14.36 -1.77 -2.13
C ASN A 664 15.16 -0.45 -2.22
N HIS A 665 16.48 -0.55 -2.43
CA HIS A 665 17.36 0.63 -2.54
C HIS A 665 16.97 1.58 -3.69
N GLU A 666 16.28 1.09 -4.74
CA GLU A 666 15.79 1.94 -5.83
C GLU A 666 14.85 3.04 -5.32
N GLU A 667 13.97 2.75 -4.35
CA GLU A 667 13.08 3.75 -3.75
C GLU A 667 13.83 4.84 -2.98
N LEU A 668 14.99 4.51 -2.39
CA LEU A 668 15.85 5.53 -1.79
C LEU A 668 16.46 6.44 -2.85
N ILE A 669 16.92 5.89 -3.98
CA ILE A 669 17.46 6.68 -5.10
C ILE A 669 16.37 7.63 -5.62
N TYR A 670 15.14 7.15 -5.79
CA TYR A 670 14.02 7.98 -6.21
C TYR A 670 13.70 9.08 -5.19
N ALA A 671 13.66 8.77 -3.90
CA ALA A 671 13.42 9.76 -2.85
C ALA A 671 14.51 10.84 -2.82
N MET A 672 15.78 10.45 -2.88
CA MET A 672 16.92 11.38 -2.92
C MET A 672 16.91 12.23 -4.19
N ALA A 673 16.47 11.68 -5.33
CA ALA A 673 16.32 12.44 -6.56
C ALA A 673 15.26 13.56 -6.43
N LEU A 674 14.23 13.34 -5.61
CA LEU A 674 13.22 14.35 -5.27
C LEU A 674 13.71 15.39 -4.24
N GLY A 675 14.93 15.23 -3.69
CA GLY A 675 15.50 16.11 -2.66
C GLY A 675 15.20 15.69 -1.22
N ILE A 676 14.83 14.42 -0.99
CA ILE A 676 14.73 13.88 0.38
C ILE A 676 16.14 13.59 0.91
N ASP A 677 16.44 14.15 2.06
CA ASP A 677 17.71 13.88 2.76
C ASP A 677 17.59 12.62 3.65
N PHE A 678 18.73 11.96 3.88
CA PHE A 678 18.84 10.82 4.79
C PHE A 678 19.99 11.05 5.78
N ARG A 679 19.70 10.91 7.07
CA ARG A 679 20.65 11.06 8.17
C ARG A 679 20.74 9.75 8.95
N GLU A 680 21.98 9.26 9.08
CA GLU A 680 22.32 7.99 9.72
C GLU A 680 22.65 8.20 11.20
N ASN A 681 22.61 7.12 11.98
CA ASN A 681 23.04 7.05 13.38
C ASN A 681 22.39 8.10 14.30
N MET A 682 21.15 8.48 13.98
CA MET A 682 20.39 9.48 14.73
C MET A 682 19.19 8.83 15.41
N GLN A 683 19.20 8.84 16.74
CA GLN A 683 18.09 8.36 17.56
C GLN A 683 17.43 9.54 18.29
N PRO A 684 16.12 9.75 18.13
CA PRO A 684 15.45 10.85 18.81
C PRO A 684 15.39 10.60 20.31
N LEU A 685 15.68 11.64 21.10
CA LEU A 685 15.62 11.63 22.56
C LEU A 685 14.40 12.40 23.08
N ARG A 686 14.12 13.57 22.48
CA ARG A 686 12.99 14.41 22.85
C ARG A 686 12.57 15.36 21.73
N ILE A 687 11.33 15.82 21.84
CA ILE A 687 10.77 16.89 21.01
C ILE A 687 10.84 18.20 21.81
N ASN A 688 11.48 19.22 21.23
CA ASN A 688 11.46 20.57 21.81
C ASN A 688 10.28 21.34 21.20
N THR A 689 9.54 22.05 22.04
CA THR A 689 8.34 22.77 21.63
C THR A 689 8.47 24.28 21.74
N ASP A 690 7.80 25.01 20.84
CA ASP A 690 7.66 26.46 20.92
C ASP A 690 6.65 26.91 22.00
N LYS A 691 6.42 28.23 22.07
CA LYS A 691 5.47 28.86 23.01
C LYS A 691 4.01 28.38 22.87
N TYR A 692 3.65 27.75 21.74
CA TYR A 692 2.30 27.26 21.48
C TYR A 692 2.19 25.72 21.58
N GLY A 693 3.28 25.05 21.97
CA GLY A 693 3.36 23.58 22.05
C GLY A 693 3.54 22.89 20.69
N HIS A 694 3.94 23.64 19.65
CA HIS A 694 4.32 23.08 18.36
C HIS A 694 5.75 22.55 18.38
N VAL A 695 6.04 21.51 17.60
CA VAL A 695 7.41 21.07 17.35
C VAL A 695 8.22 22.28 16.83
N GLU A 696 9.33 22.57 17.50
CA GLU A 696 10.32 23.55 17.06
C GLU A 696 11.60 22.85 16.57
N SER A 697 11.99 21.78 17.28
CA SER A 697 13.15 20.96 16.94
C SER A 697 13.06 19.57 17.58
N VAL A 698 13.93 18.67 17.13
CA VAL A 698 14.13 17.34 17.72
C VAL A 698 15.57 17.25 18.21
N THR A 699 15.74 16.80 19.44
CA THR A 699 17.07 16.48 19.99
C THR A 699 17.36 15.01 19.71
N PHE A 700 18.48 14.75 19.03
CA PHE A 700 18.97 13.42 18.72
C PHE A 700 20.21 13.09 19.54
N SER A 701 20.35 11.84 19.98
CA SER A 701 21.65 11.27 20.31
C SER A 701 22.32 10.83 19.02
N ILE A 702 23.59 11.20 18.84
CA ILE A 702 24.44 10.65 17.80
C ILE A 702 24.99 9.33 18.32
N ILE A 703 24.69 8.22 17.65
CA ILE A 703 25.22 6.91 18.03
C ILE A 703 26.67 6.82 17.52
N PRO A 704 27.70 6.80 18.40
CA PRO A 704 29.08 6.76 17.96
C PRO A 704 29.41 5.42 17.31
N ARG A 705 30.35 5.48 16.36
CA ARG A 705 30.84 4.34 15.59
C ARG A 705 31.57 3.35 16.51
N LEU A 706 30.97 2.19 16.80
CA LEU A 706 31.73 1.02 17.27
C LEU A 706 32.37 0.34 16.04
N ASP A 707 33.47 0.89 15.55
CA ASP A 707 34.38 0.13 14.70
C ASP A 707 35.07 -0.92 15.58
N HIS A 708 34.55 -2.16 15.59
CA HIS A 708 35.27 -3.44 15.66
C HIS A 708 34.38 -4.59 16.16
N GLY A 709 34.08 -5.54 15.27
CA GLY A 709 34.49 -6.94 15.43
C GLY A 709 34.12 -7.75 16.69
N ILE A 710 33.14 -7.38 17.51
CA ILE A 710 32.64 -8.24 18.59
C ILE A 710 31.14 -8.48 18.40
N GLN A 711 30.81 -9.67 17.87
CA GLN A 711 29.47 -10.22 17.98
C GLN A 711 29.15 -10.42 19.47
N ILE A 712 28.32 -9.55 20.04
CA ILE A 712 27.56 -9.92 21.23
C ILE A 712 26.49 -10.91 20.74
N GLN A 713 26.77 -12.20 20.91
CA GLN A 713 25.73 -13.24 20.85
C GLN A 713 24.79 -13.03 22.04
N GLY A 714 23.70 -12.32 21.80
CA GLY A 714 22.57 -12.24 22.71
C GLY A 714 21.29 -12.15 21.89
N ASN A 715 20.39 -13.12 22.09
CA ASN A 715 19.01 -13.01 21.64
C ASN A 715 18.39 -11.77 22.29
N TYR A 716 18.43 -10.62 21.63
CA TYR A 716 17.64 -9.46 22.03
C TYR A 716 16.22 -9.68 21.54
N GLN A 717 15.38 -10.18 22.46
CA GLN A 717 13.98 -9.80 22.47
C GLN A 717 13.93 -8.28 22.64
N ASP A 718 13.21 -7.61 21.74
CA ASP A 718 12.82 -6.22 21.88
C ASP A 718 12.20 -6.00 23.29
N ASN A 719 12.67 -4.97 24.01
CA ASN A 719 12.13 -4.41 25.27
C ASN A 719 13.00 -4.47 26.55
N ILE A 720 14.33 -4.40 26.49
CA ILE A 720 15.12 -4.06 27.69
C ILE A 720 16.18 -3.01 27.37
N MET A 721 15.98 -1.80 27.91
CA MET A 721 17.05 -0.81 28.11
C MET A 721 18.05 -1.39 29.10
N ASP A 722 19.29 -1.60 28.69
CA ASP A 722 20.38 -1.86 29.62
C ASP A 722 20.78 -0.52 30.29
N PRO A 723 20.61 -0.35 31.61
CA PRO A 723 20.89 0.91 32.30
C PRO A 723 22.39 1.21 32.49
N ALA A 724 23.30 0.38 31.97
CA ALA A 724 24.71 0.40 32.32
C ALA A 724 25.68 1.00 31.28
N ILE A 725 25.24 1.88 30.37
CA ILE A 725 26.14 2.67 29.51
C ILE A 725 25.89 4.18 29.72
N LYS A 726 26.65 4.77 30.66
CA LYS A 726 26.71 6.21 30.91
C LYS A 726 27.92 6.84 30.20
N SER A 727 27.66 7.50 29.07
CA SER A 727 28.07 8.89 28.72
C SER A 727 27.79 9.11 27.22
N TRP A 728 26.61 9.60 26.88
CA TRP A 728 26.24 9.97 25.51
C TRP A 728 26.45 11.49 25.35
N ASP A 729 27.69 11.91 25.14
CA ASP A 729 28.04 13.35 25.19
C ASP A 729 27.76 14.12 23.88
N ASP A 730 27.46 13.43 22.76
CA ASP A 730 27.15 14.09 21.49
C ASP A 730 25.63 14.04 21.21
N THR A 731 24.96 15.16 21.50
CA THR A 731 23.57 15.41 21.10
C THR A 731 23.49 16.50 20.04
N GLU A 732 22.62 16.34 19.05
CA GLU A 732 22.36 17.34 18.01
C GLU A 732 20.90 17.81 18.08
N VAL A 733 20.68 19.12 17.97
CA VAL A 733 19.33 19.70 17.95
C VAL A 733 19.02 20.19 16.55
N LEU A 734 18.04 19.55 15.90
CA LEU A 734 17.69 19.81 14.51
C LEU A 734 16.29 20.42 14.41
N LYS A 735 16.18 21.55 13.70
CA LYS A 735 14.90 22.23 13.50
C LYS A 735 13.91 21.36 12.72
N ALA A 736 12.69 21.28 13.22
CA ALA A 736 11.58 20.62 12.56
C ALA A 736 10.28 21.22 13.08
N LYS A 737 9.27 21.36 12.22
CA LYS A 737 7.92 21.75 12.62
C LYS A 737 6.90 20.62 12.50
N THR A 738 7.27 19.56 11.78
CA THR A 738 6.50 18.31 11.68
C THR A 738 7.42 17.12 11.93
N VAL A 739 6.95 16.16 12.71
CA VAL A 739 7.65 14.89 12.94
C VAL A 739 6.71 13.75 12.59
N ILE A 740 7.11 12.88 11.66
CA ILE A 740 6.34 11.69 11.28
C ILE A 740 7.09 10.44 11.75
N ILE A 741 6.42 9.64 12.57
CA ILE A 741 6.98 8.43 13.19
C ILE A 741 6.63 7.21 12.34
N ALA A 742 7.65 6.60 11.73
CA ALA A 742 7.56 5.48 10.78
C ALA A 742 8.44 4.30 11.22
N ILE A 743 8.35 3.91 12.49
CA ILE A 743 9.19 2.87 13.12
C ILE A 743 8.55 1.47 13.14
N GLY A 744 7.44 1.29 12.40
CA GLY A 744 6.75 0.01 12.26
C GLY A 744 5.53 -0.16 13.16
N ILE A 745 5.04 -1.40 13.18
CA ILE A 745 3.79 -1.84 13.77
C ILE A 745 4.05 -3.05 14.68
N GLU A 746 3.17 -3.25 15.66
CA GLU A 746 3.16 -4.40 16.57
C GLU A 746 2.02 -5.34 16.21
N ASN A 747 2.29 -6.64 16.35
CA ASN A 747 1.29 -7.68 16.20
C ASN A 747 0.97 -8.24 17.60
N ASN A 748 -0.20 -7.87 18.12
CA ASN A 748 -0.66 -8.23 19.47
C ASN A 748 -1.75 -9.33 19.44
N LEU A 749 -1.76 -10.14 18.38
CA LEU A 749 -2.75 -11.21 18.20
C LEU A 749 -2.29 -12.51 18.87
N GLU A 750 -3.11 -13.02 19.77
CA GLU A 750 -3.01 -14.40 20.23
C GLU A 750 -3.54 -15.35 19.13
N LEU A 751 -2.71 -16.32 18.75
CA LEU A 751 -2.99 -17.28 17.70
C LEU A 751 -3.60 -18.56 18.30
N ASP A 752 -4.85 -18.88 17.93
CA ASP A 752 -5.46 -20.19 18.17
C ASP A 752 -5.62 -20.91 16.82
N GLU A 753 -4.53 -21.56 16.40
CA GLU A 753 -4.45 -22.24 15.11
C GLU A 753 -5.33 -23.49 15.02
N ASN A 754 -5.81 -24.01 16.15
CA ASN A 754 -6.71 -25.17 16.16
C ASN A 754 -8.10 -24.79 15.66
N LYS A 755 -8.55 -23.58 16.00
CA LYS A 755 -9.90 -23.09 15.66
C LYS A 755 -9.93 -22.16 14.47
N TYR A 756 -8.86 -21.41 14.24
CA TYR A 756 -8.80 -20.36 13.21
C TYR A 756 -7.59 -20.54 12.29
N SER A 757 -7.52 -19.71 11.25
CA SER A 757 -6.35 -19.61 10.38
C SER A 757 -5.93 -18.15 10.24
N TYR A 758 -4.63 -17.89 10.15
CA TYR A 758 -4.06 -16.55 10.16
C TYR A 758 -3.12 -16.38 8.96
N PHE A 759 -3.26 -15.26 8.25
CA PHE A 759 -2.59 -15.01 6.99
C PHE A 759 -2.03 -13.58 6.93
N GLY A 760 -1.10 -13.35 5.99
CA GLY A 760 -0.46 -12.05 5.80
C GLY A 760 0.39 -11.63 7.00
N ASP A 761 0.38 -10.34 7.33
CA ASP A 761 1.16 -9.79 8.45
C ASP A 761 0.71 -10.32 9.82
N CYS A 762 -0.46 -10.95 9.93
CA CYS A 762 -0.86 -11.66 11.14
C CYS A 762 0.03 -12.89 11.41
N ASN A 763 0.61 -13.47 10.36
CA ASN A 763 1.54 -14.59 10.45
C ASN A 763 2.99 -14.08 10.36
N PRO A 764 3.79 -14.23 11.43
CA PRO A 764 5.18 -13.73 11.46
C PRO A 764 6.05 -14.20 10.29
N GLU A 765 5.86 -15.42 9.78
CA GLU A 765 6.65 -15.98 8.67
C GLU A 765 6.47 -15.20 7.36
N TYR A 766 5.28 -14.65 7.15
CA TYR A 766 4.90 -13.95 5.92
C TYR A 766 4.81 -12.43 6.08
N SER A 767 5.24 -11.90 7.21
CA SER A 767 5.16 -10.46 7.50
C SER A 767 6.10 -9.61 6.64
N GLY A 768 5.62 -8.41 6.29
CA GLY A 768 6.45 -7.31 5.82
C GLY A 768 6.50 -7.07 4.31
N SER A 769 5.75 -7.81 3.49
CA SER A 769 5.56 -7.45 2.07
C SER A 769 4.27 -7.99 1.46
N VAL A 770 3.76 -7.29 0.43
CA VAL A 770 2.54 -7.69 -0.30
C VAL A 770 2.68 -9.11 -0.86
N VAL A 771 3.79 -9.42 -1.53
CA VAL A 771 4.01 -10.74 -2.15
C VAL A 771 4.08 -11.88 -1.13
N LYS A 772 4.62 -11.65 0.08
CA LYS A 772 4.60 -12.65 1.15
C LYS A 772 3.19 -12.86 1.69
N ALA A 773 2.40 -11.78 1.81
CA ALA A 773 1.00 -11.91 2.19
C ALA A 773 0.19 -12.74 1.18
N LEU A 774 0.42 -12.54 -0.13
CA LEU A 774 -0.18 -13.39 -1.16
C LEU A 774 0.28 -14.85 -1.04
N ALA A 775 1.58 -15.07 -0.77
CA ALA A 775 2.16 -16.39 -0.61
C ALA A 775 1.57 -17.15 0.59
N SER A 776 1.32 -16.46 1.71
CA SER A 776 0.65 -17.06 2.88
C SER A 776 -0.70 -17.68 2.51
N SER A 777 -1.47 -17.00 1.65
CA SER A 777 -2.77 -17.48 1.20
C SER A 777 -2.63 -18.68 0.27
N LYS A 778 -1.71 -18.58 -0.71
CA LYS A 778 -1.41 -19.67 -1.65
C LYS A 778 -0.96 -20.95 -0.96
N GLU A 779 -0.13 -20.83 0.07
CA GLU A 779 0.43 -21.99 0.76
C GLU A 779 -0.51 -22.53 1.85
N GLY A 780 -1.36 -21.68 2.45
CA GLY A 780 -2.19 -22.05 3.59
C GLY A 780 -3.65 -22.43 3.29
N TYR A 781 -4.23 -22.08 2.13
CA TYR A 781 -5.66 -22.36 1.88
C TYR A 781 -6.01 -23.86 1.90
N GLU A 782 -5.10 -24.73 1.44
CA GLU A 782 -5.32 -26.19 1.46
C GLU A 782 -5.44 -26.75 2.88
N ASN A 783 -4.89 -26.06 3.89
CA ASN A 783 -5.09 -26.46 5.29
C ASN A 783 -6.54 -26.25 5.73
N ILE A 784 -7.22 -25.22 5.19
CA ILE A 784 -8.66 -25.01 5.42
C ILE A 784 -9.44 -26.11 4.72
N ASN A 785 -9.15 -26.39 3.43
CA ASN A 785 -9.81 -27.44 2.66
C ASN A 785 -9.75 -28.80 3.38
N LYS A 786 -8.57 -29.19 3.88
CA LYS A 786 -8.36 -30.45 4.62
C LYS A 786 -9.15 -30.52 5.92
N ARG A 787 -9.32 -29.40 6.64
CA ARG A 787 -10.13 -29.34 7.86
C ARG A 787 -11.61 -29.54 7.58
N LEU A 788 -12.09 -29.04 6.44
CA LEU A 788 -13.50 -29.11 6.07
C LEU A 788 -13.91 -30.44 5.45
N ILE A 789 -13.00 -31.19 4.82
CA ILE A 789 -13.33 -32.36 3.97
C ILE A 789 -14.17 -33.46 4.65
N ASN A 790 -14.08 -33.60 5.98
CA ASN A 790 -14.77 -34.65 6.74
C ASN A 790 -16.02 -34.15 7.49
N ASN A 791 -16.36 -32.87 7.34
CA ASN A 791 -17.52 -32.27 8.01
C ASN A 791 -18.71 -32.20 7.05
N ASN A 792 -19.87 -31.76 7.56
CA ASN A 792 -20.99 -31.35 6.73
C ASN A 792 -21.11 -29.83 6.81
N PRO A 793 -21.51 -29.13 5.74
CA PRO A 793 -21.80 -27.71 5.80
C PRO A 793 -22.79 -27.38 6.93
N SER A 794 -22.46 -26.34 7.70
CA SER A 794 -23.20 -25.95 8.90
C SER A 794 -24.54 -25.32 8.54
N PHE A 795 -24.57 -24.48 7.52
CA PHE A 795 -25.80 -23.91 6.97
C PHE A 795 -26.48 -24.92 6.02
N LYS A 796 -27.79 -25.12 6.18
CA LYS A 796 -28.54 -26.17 5.45
C LYS A 796 -29.28 -25.68 4.21
N ASP A 797 -29.64 -24.39 4.17
CA ASP A 797 -30.38 -23.81 3.05
C ASP A 797 -29.43 -23.32 1.95
N SER A 798 -29.96 -22.63 0.93
CA SER A 798 -29.15 -22.18 -0.20
C SER A 798 -28.20 -21.04 0.20
N TYR A 799 -27.11 -20.87 -0.55
CA TYR A 799 -26.21 -19.72 -0.36
C TYR A 799 -26.94 -18.37 -0.48
N ARG A 800 -27.98 -18.30 -1.33
CA ARG A 800 -28.82 -17.09 -1.46
C ARG A 800 -29.58 -16.78 -0.16
N ASP A 801 -30.08 -17.80 0.53
CA ASP A 801 -30.77 -17.62 1.82
C ASP A 801 -29.77 -17.17 2.90
N PHE A 802 -28.56 -17.74 2.89
CA PHE A 802 -27.46 -17.33 3.77
C PHE A 802 -27.10 -15.85 3.59
N ILE A 803 -26.91 -15.39 2.35
CA ILE A 803 -26.61 -13.98 2.07
C ILE A 803 -27.80 -13.07 2.39
N THR A 804 -29.04 -13.51 2.16
CA THR A 804 -30.24 -12.74 2.55
C THR A 804 -30.30 -12.52 4.06
N GLN A 805 -29.98 -13.54 4.85
CA GLN A 805 -29.87 -13.44 6.30
C GLN A 805 -28.77 -12.45 6.70
N LEU A 806 -27.58 -12.56 6.11
CA LEU A 806 -26.46 -11.67 6.43
C LEU A 806 -26.71 -10.22 6.00
N ASP A 807 -27.35 -10.00 4.84
CA ASP A 807 -27.72 -8.68 4.34
C ASP A 807 -28.64 -7.96 5.34
N TYR A 808 -29.63 -8.66 5.89
CA TYR A 808 -30.50 -8.11 6.95
C TYR A 808 -29.73 -7.75 8.22
N LEU A 809 -28.80 -8.62 8.63
CA LEU A 809 -28.09 -8.52 9.91
C LEU A 809 -26.94 -7.51 9.93
N LEU A 810 -26.26 -7.32 8.79
CA LEU A 810 -24.99 -6.58 8.69
C LEU A 810 -25.09 -5.28 7.88
N ILE A 811 -26.06 -5.12 6.98
CA ILE A 811 -26.21 -3.87 6.23
C ILE A 811 -26.94 -2.84 7.08
N SER A 812 -26.26 -1.71 7.30
CA SER A 812 -26.82 -0.59 8.06
C SER A 812 -27.57 0.37 7.13
N ARG A 813 -28.77 0.78 7.55
CA ARG A 813 -29.63 1.71 6.78
C ARG A 813 -30.24 2.76 7.66
N ILE A 814 -30.40 3.97 7.14
CA ILE A 814 -31.17 5.01 7.82
C ILE A 814 -32.61 4.52 7.95
N HIS A 815 -33.10 4.44 9.18
CA HIS A 815 -34.50 4.14 9.47
C HIS A 815 -35.32 5.41 9.47
N LYS A 816 -34.84 6.46 10.15
CA LYS A 816 -35.54 7.73 10.29
C LYS A 816 -34.61 8.88 10.66
N ILE A 817 -34.98 10.10 10.30
CA ILE A 817 -34.35 11.35 10.75
C ILE A 817 -35.44 12.25 11.37
N ASN A 818 -35.30 12.60 12.64
CA ASN A 818 -36.24 13.51 13.33
C ASN A 818 -35.52 14.83 13.64
N ILE A 819 -35.90 15.92 12.96
CA ILE A 819 -35.37 17.26 13.28
C ILE A 819 -35.96 17.70 14.63
N LEU A 820 -35.10 18.00 15.60
CA LEU A 820 -35.50 18.43 16.95
C LEU A 820 -35.47 19.96 17.07
N ASP A 821 -34.45 20.59 16.51
CA ASP A 821 -34.30 22.04 16.37
C ASP A 821 -33.38 22.38 15.17
N ASP A 822 -33.05 23.66 14.98
CA ASP A 822 -32.22 24.12 13.87
C ASP A 822 -30.83 23.46 13.81
N LYS A 823 -30.26 23.04 14.94
CA LYS A 823 -28.90 22.49 15.06
C LYS A 823 -28.85 21.07 15.62
N THR A 824 -30.00 20.48 15.98
CA THR A 824 -30.09 19.19 16.64
C THR A 824 -31.13 18.31 15.97
N PHE A 825 -30.78 17.05 15.76
CA PHE A 825 -31.69 16.06 15.18
C PHE A 825 -31.36 14.67 15.69
N GLU A 826 -32.34 13.79 15.69
CA GLU A 826 -32.18 12.37 15.93
C GLU A 826 -31.97 11.64 14.61
N LEU A 827 -30.96 10.78 14.58
CA LEU A 827 -30.68 9.85 13.50
C LEU A 827 -30.92 8.43 14.01
N VAL A 828 -31.88 7.72 13.41
CA VAL A 828 -32.19 6.33 13.76
C VAL A 828 -31.68 5.42 12.65
N ILE A 829 -30.86 4.44 12.99
CA ILE A 829 -30.22 3.51 12.04
C ILE A 829 -30.64 2.09 12.36
N HIS A 830 -31.11 1.36 11.35
CA HIS A 830 -31.32 -0.09 11.42
C HIS A 830 -29.99 -0.81 11.21
N SER A 831 -29.52 -1.52 12.23
CA SER A 831 -28.30 -2.33 12.22
C SER A 831 -28.39 -3.45 13.28
N PRO A 832 -29.02 -4.60 12.97
CA PRO A 832 -29.45 -5.57 13.97
C PRO A 832 -28.33 -6.19 14.82
N LEU A 833 -27.25 -6.69 14.20
CA LEU A 833 -26.16 -7.28 14.97
C LEU A 833 -25.36 -6.24 15.75
N ALA A 834 -25.17 -5.05 15.17
CA ALA A 834 -24.53 -3.94 15.85
C ALA A 834 -25.31 -3.51 17.12
N ALA A 835 -26.64 -3.41 17.01
CA ALA A 835 -27.54 -3.10 18.13
C ALA A 835 -27.46 -4.18 19.21
N LYS A 836 -27.52 -5.46 18.82
CA LYS A 836 -27.45 -6.61 19.74
C LYS A 836 -26.11 -6.71 20.47
N ASN A 837 -25.02 -6.35 19.80
CA ASN A 837 -23.66 -6.47 20.35
C ASN A 837 -23.21 -5.26 21.16
N PHE A 838 -23.98 -4.16 21.13
CA PHE A 838 -23.66 -2.96 21.88
C PHE A 838 -23.68 -3.19 23.39
N LYS A 839 -22.69 -2.61 24.06
CA LYS A 839 -22.68 -2.40 25.50
C LYS A 839 -22.42 -0.93 25.80
N PHE A 840 -23.04 -0.43 26.87
CA PHE A 840 -22.88 0.97 27.28
C PHE A 840 -21.41 1.35 27.47
N GLY A 841 -21.06 2.58 27.11
CA GLY A 841 -19.68 3.07 27.06
C GLY A 841 -18.95 2.81 25.74
N GLN A 842 -19.55 2.05 24.82
CA GLN A 842 -19.07 1.91 23.45
C GLN A 842 -19.68 2.97 22.53
N PHE A 843 -19.13 3.11 21.33
CA PHE A 843 -19.59 4.05 20.32
C PHE A 843 -19.47 3.46 18.91
N PHE A 844 -19.97 4.18 17.91
CA PHE A 844 -19.98 3.78 16.50
C PHE A 844 -19.29 4.81 15.62
N ARG A 845 -18.75 4.37 14.48
CA ARG A 845 -18.25 5.22 13.40
C ARG A 845 -19.27 5.27 12.26
N LEU A 846 -19.80 6.45 11.98
CA LEU A 846 -20.73 6.70 10.87
C LEU A 846 -20.02 7.33 9.66
N GLN A 847 -20.32 6.83 8.46
CA GLN A 847 -19.96 7.44 7.16
C GLN A 847 -21.03 7.17 6.10
N ASN A 848 -21.03 7.93 5.00
CA ASN A 848 -21.87 7.67 3.81
C ASN A 848 -21.04 7.17 2.60
N TYR A 849 -21.75 6.80 1.53
CA TYR A 849 -21.18 6.31 0.25
C TYR A 849 -21.17 7.36 -0.86
N SER A 850 -21.25 8.66 -0.52
CA SER A 850 -21.26 9.73 -1.54
C SER A 850 -20.05 9.64 -2.48
N GLU A 851 -20.31 9.72 -3.78
CA GLU A 851 -19.28 9.88 -4.82
C GLU A 851 -18.89 11.36 -5.02
N ASP A 852 -19.64 12.28 -4.42
CA ASP A 852 -19.25 13.68 -4.33
C ASP A 852 -18.41 13.87 -3.07
N ILE A 853 -17.12 14.19 -3.25
CA ILE A 853 -16.14 14.38 -2.17
C ILE A 853 -16.57 15.48 -1.19
N ALA A 854 -17.30 16.52 -1.66
CA ALA A 854 -17.77 17.62 -0.81
C ALA A 854 -18.95 17.19 0.09
N LYS A 855 -19.67 16.14 -0.30
CA LYS A 855 -20.77 15.51 0.46
C LYS A 855 -20.33 14.26 1.22
N LEU A 856 -19.04 13.94 1.22
CA LEU A 856 -18.52 12.83 1.99
C LEU A 856 -18.54 13.15 3.48
N ILE A 857 -19.17 12.27 4.26
CA ILE A 857 -19.12 12.31 5.71
C ILE A 857 -17.79 11.68 6.15
N GLU A 858 -16.91 12.50 6.71
CA GLU A 858 -15.69 12.02 7.39
C GLU A 858 -16.06 11.12 8.57
N PRO A 859 -15.18 10.22 9.04
CA PRO A 859 -15.44 9.36 10.20
C PRO A 859 -16.02 10.10 11.41
N LEU A 860 -17.31 9.90 11.68
CA LEU A 860 -17.99 10.50 12.85
C LEU A 860 -18.12 9.46 13.97
N ALA A 861 -17.54 9.76 15.14
CA ALA A 861 -17.76 8.97 16.35
C ALA A 861 -19.09 9.38 16.99
N LEU A 862 -20.03 8.44 17.09
CA LEU A 862 -21.37 8.66 17.64
C LEU A 862 -21.64 7.68 18.78
N SER A 863 -22.05 8.21 19.93
CA SER A 863 -22.54 7.41 21.05
C SER A 863 -24.05 7.24 20.93
N PRO A 864 -24.59 6.03 21.07
CA PRO A 864 -26.04 5.82 21.03
C PRO A 864 -26.76 6.52 22.18
N THR A 865 -27.89 7.11 21.86
CA THR A 865 -28.83 7.65 22.85
C THR A 865 -29.85 6.62 23.28
N ASP A 866 -30.28 5.73 22.39
CA ASP A 866 -31.18 4.59 22.66
C ASP A 866 -30.94 3.43 21.70
N ILE A 867 -31.30 2.21 22.12
CA ILE A 867 -31.17 0.98 21.33
C ILE A 867 -32.38 0.08 21.54
N ASP A 868 -33.08 -0.22 20.45
CA ASP A 868 -34.13 -1.25 20.38
C ASP A 868 -33.51 -2.52 19.79
N ILE A 869 -33.15 -3.47 20.66
CA ILE A 869 -32.50 -4.73 20.27
C ILE A 869 -33.43 -5.61 19.43
N GLU A 870 -34.74 -5.60 19.71
CA GLU A 870 -35.72 -6.45 19.02
C GLU A 870 -35.92 -5.99 17.58
N LYS A 871 -36.00 -4.68 17.34
CA LYS A 871 -36.11 -4.10 15.99
C LYS A 871 -34.77 -3.84 15.33
N GLY A 872 -33.67 -3.99 16.05
CA GLY A 872 -32.32 -3.70 15.55
C GLY A 872 -32.09 -2.22 15.26
N LEU A 873 -32.71 -1.31 16.02
CA LEU A 873 -32.62 0.13 15.82
C LEU A 873 -31.65 0.77 16.82
N ILE A 874 -30.83 1.70 16.35
CA ILE A 874 -29.90 2.49 17.15
C ILE A 874 -30.21 3.96 16.91
N SER A 875 -30.55 4.70 17.96
CA SER A 875 -30.82 6.15 17.91
C SER A 875 -29.60 6.94 18.34
N PHE A 876 -29.30 8.01 17.59
CA PHE A 876 -28.23 8.95 17.87
C PHE A 876 -28.77 10.38 17.88
N ILE A 877 -28.43 11.17 18.89
CA ILE A 877 -28.63 12.63 18.85
C ILE A 877 -27.39 13.29 18.25
N VAL A 878 -27.55 13.94 17.11
CA VAL A 878 -26.48 14.61 16.39
C VAL A 878 -26.63 16.13 16.51
N PHE A 879 -25.54 16.79 16.91
CA PHE A 879 -25.45 18.24 16.96
C PHE A 879 -24.62 18.75 15.80
N GLU A 880 -25.13 19.76 15.10
CA GLU A 880 -24.45 20.39 13.98
C GLU A 880 -23.33 21.30 14.49
N VAL A 881 -22.09 20.80 14.39
CA VAL A 881 -20.86 21.52 14.80
C VAL A 881 -19.86 21.71 13.67
N GLY A 882 -20.02 20.95 12.58
CA GLY A 882 -19.19 21.01 11.39
C GLY A 882 -19.86 20.38 10.16
N LYS A 883 -19.14 20.40 9.04
CA LYS A 883 -19.67 19.96 7.74
C LYS A 883 -20.18 18.52 7.77
N SER A 884 -19.40 17.57 8.28
CA SER A 884 -19.79 16.16 8.35
C SER A 884 -21.04 15.91 9.19
N THR A 885 -21.20 16.59 10.33
CA THR A 885 -22.43 16.50 11.15
C THR A 885 -23.64 17.15 10.48
N SER A 886 -23.43 18.21 9.69
CA SER A 886 -24.47 18.87 8.91
C SER A 886 -24.98 17.96 7.78
N LEU A 887 -24.06 17.30 7.07
CA LEU A 887 -24.36 16.35 5.99
C LEU A 887 -25.17 15.13 6.46
N CYS A 888 -25.13 14.78 7.74
CA CYS A 888 -25.97 13.71 8.28
C CYS A 888 -27.48 14.03 8.16
N LYS A 889 -27.88 15.32 8.16
CA LYS A 889 -29.28 15.74 7.95
C LYS A 889 -29.76 15.54 6.51
N THR A 890 -28.84 15.41 5.55
CA THR A 890 -29.16 15.25 4.13
C THR A 890 -29.30 13.78 3.71
N LEU A 891 -29.11 12.84 4.63
CA LEU A 891 -29.34 11.43 4.38
C LEU A 891 -30.84 11.16 4.21
N SER A 892 -31.19 10.09 3.50
CA SER A 892 -32.59 9.72 3.23
C SER A 892 -32.99 8.44 3.94
N GLU A 893 -34.28 8.25 4.22
CA GLU A 893 -34.80 6.98 4.72
C GLU A 893 -34.43 5.82 3.77
N ASN A 894 -34.10 4.66 4.35
CA ASN A 894 -33.58 3.46 3.71
C ASN A 894 -32.22 3.59 3.01
N GLU A 895 -31.58 4.77 3.03
CA GLU A 895 -30.24 4.98 2.49
C GLU A 895 -29.23 4.07 3.21
N LYS A 896 -28.36 3.39 2.44
CA LYS A 896 -27.29 2.56 3.00
C LYS A 896 -26.22 3.47 3.60
N VAL A 897 -25.78 3.16 4.82
CA VAL A 897 -24.69 3.87 5.50
C VAL A 897 -23.66 2.88 6.06
N VAL A 898 -22.46 3.37 6.31
CA VAL A 898 -21.42 2.61 7.00
C VAL A 898 -21.57 2.88 8.50
N LEU A 899 -21.87 1.85 9.28
CA LEU A 899 -21.91 1.93 10.74
C LEU A 899 -20.96 0.89 11.35
N MET A 900 -19.72 1.29 11.58
CA MET A 900 -18.70 0.41 12.16
C MET A 900 -18.74 0.50 13.69
N GLY A 901 -18.82 -0.66 14.35
CA GLY A 901 -18.92 -0.76 15.80
C GLY A 901 -19.93 -1.83 16.24
N PRO A 902 -20.13 -1.98 17.55
CA PRO A 902 -19.67 -1.10 18.63
C PRO A 902 -18.15 -1.22 18.88
N THR A 903 -17.49 -0.08 19.04
CA THR A 903 -16.05 -0.01 19.36
C THR A 903 -15.81 0.65 20.72
N GLY A 904 -14.58 0.54 21.23
CA GLY A 904 -14.25 0.87 22.62
C GLY A 904 -14.50 -0.26 23.62
N ILE A 905 -14.06 -0.06 24.85
CA ILE A 905 -14.29 -0.93 26.01
C ILE A 905 -15.64 -0.56 26.64
N PRO A 906 -16.52 -1.54 26.94
CA PRO A 906 -17.73 -1.30 27.70
C PRO A 906 -17.44 -0.63 29.05
N LEU A 907 -18.26 0.37 29.40
CA LEU A 907 -18.23 0.99 30.72
C LEU A 907 -18.66 -0.02 31.77
N GLU A 908 -17.91 -0.06 32.88
CA GLU A 908 -18.31 -0.81 34.06
C GLU A 908 -19.58 -0.20 34.68
N ILE A 909 -20.65 -0.98 34.76
CA ILE A 909 -21.91 -0.60 35.40
C ILE A 909 -21.88 -1.10 36.85
N PRO A 910 -21.73 -0.23 37.85
CA PRO A 910 -21.71 -0.65 39.26
C PRO A 910 -23.12 -1.00 39.75
N GLN A 911 -23.23 -1.58 40.94
CA GLN A 911 -24.51 -1.96 41.56
C GLN A 911 -24.61 -1.38 42.98
N ASN A 912 -25.81 -0.93 43.36
CA ASN A 912 -26.10 -0.35 44.69
C ASN A 912 -25.21 0.86 45.06
N LYS A 913 -24.91 1.71 44.08
CA LYS A 913 -24.08 2.91 44.23
C LYS A 913 -24.88 4.20 44.00
N LYS A 914 -24.42 5.30 44.59
CA LYS A 914 -24.90 6.65 44.27
C LYS A 914 -24.06 7.25 43.15
N ILE A 915 -24.69 7.48 42.00
CA ILE A 915 -24.03 7.86 40.75
C ILE A 915 -24.54 9.22 40.29
N VAL A 916 -23.62 10.09 39.93
CA VAL A 916 -23.94 11.37 39.29
C VAL A 916 -23.52 11.31 37.83
N ILE A 917 -24.40 11.74 36.92
CA ILE A 917 -24.04 11.97 35.53
C ILE A 917 -23.99 13.49 35.32
N VAL A 918 -22.85 13.97 34.87
CA VAL A 918 -22.68 15.35 34.41
C VAL A 918 -22.51 15.33 32.90
N ASP A 919 -23.49 15.87 32.20
CA ASP A 919 -23.42 16.00 30.75
C ASP A 919 -23.59 17.46 30.36
N SER A 920 -22.84 17.87 29.34
CA SER A 920 -23.03 19.18 28.72
C SER A 920 -24.32 19.24 27.89
N LYS A 921 -24.83 18.08 27.43
CA LYS A 921 -26.04 17.95 26.60
C LYS A 921 -26.80 16.65 26.91
N VAL A 922 -28.09 16.54 26.58
CA VAL A 922 -28.88 15.33 26.88
C VAL A 922 -28.55 14.22 25.87
N SER A 923 -27.41 13.53 26.04
CA SER A 923 -26.94 12.50 25.08
C SER A 923 -26.98 11.06 25.62
N ASN A 924 -27.07 10.88 26.95
CA ASN A 924 -26.88 9.60 27.64
C ASN A 924 -28.15 9.08 28.36
N VAL A 925 -29.34 9.32 27.79
CA VAL A 925 -30.62 8.93 28.43
C VAL A 925 -30.68 7.43 28.71
N SER A 926 -30.19 6.58 27.80
CA SER A 926 -30.22 5.13 28.01
C SER A 926 -29.22 4.62 29.03
N LEU A 927 -28.12 5.35 29.27
CA LEU A 927 -27.20 5.02 30.36
C LEU A 927 -27.90 5.17 31.73
N LEU A 928 -28.76 6.20 31.88
CA LEU A 928 -29.56 6.38 33.10
C LEU A 928 -30.44 5.15 33.38
N LYS A 929 -31.04 4.57 32.33
CA LYS A 929 -31.90 3.39 32.46
C LYS A 929 -31.12 2.19 32.99
N VAL A 930 -29.99 1.86 32.36
CA VAL A 930 -29.17 0.71 32.77
C VAL A 930 -28.57 0.86 34.15
N LEU A 931 -28.15 2.08 34.53
CA LEU A 931 -27.68 2.33 35.89
C LEU A 931 -28.80 2.12 36.93
N LYS A 932 -30.03 2.58 36.65
CA LYS A 932 -31.18 2.37 37.55
C LYS A 932 -31.58 0.89 37.67
N GLU A 933 -31.55 0.14 36.57
CA GLU A 933 -31.82 -1.31 36.56
C GLU A 933 -30.84 -2.11 37.44
N ASN A 934 -29.65 -1.56 37.71
CA ASN A 934 -28.66 -2.13 38.62
C ASN A 934 -28.77 -1.56 40.06
N ASN A 935 -29.97 -1.11 40.48
CA ASN A 935 -30.25 -0.59 41.82
C ASN A 935 -29.36 0.59 42.25
N ASN A 936 -28.89 1.40 41.31
CA ASN A 936 -28.13 2.60 41.64
C ASN A 936 -29.07 3.80 41.89
N GLU A 937 -28.69 4.67 42.82
CA GLU A 937 -29.30 6.00 42.95
C GLU A 937 -28.63 6.93 41.93
N VAL A 938 -29.32 7.26 40.84
CA VAL A 938 -28.73 8.03 39.73
C VAL A 938 -29.30 9.44 39.67
N ILE A 939 -28.43 10.44 39.72
CA ILE A 939 -28.77 11.86 39.63
C ILE A 939 -28.13 12.46 38.38
N PHE A 940 -28.90 13.15 37.56
CA PHE A 940 -28.41 13.83 36.36
C PHE A 940 -28.31 15.33 36.62
N PHE A 941 -27.19 15.94 36.23
CA PHE A 941 -27.00 17.38 36.23
C PHE A 941 -26.44 17.86 34.88
N THR A 942 -26.85 19.06 34.49
CA THR A 942 -26.13 19.81 33.46
C THR A 942 -24.90 20.49 34.08
N TYR A 943 -23.92 20.81 33.25
CA TYR A 943 -22.68 21.43 33.73
C TYR A 943 -22.88 22.75 34.52
N PRO A 944 -23.74 23.70 34.09
CA PRO A 944 -23.97 24.90 34.88
C PRO A 944 -24.59 24.60 36.26
N ASP A 945 -25.51 23.62 36.32
CA ASP A 945 -26.26 23.31 37.54
C ASP A 945 -25.39 22.68 38.61
N ILE A 946 -24.49 21.76 38.23
CA ILE A 946 -23.71 20.98 39.20
C ILE A 946 -22.77 21.86 40.04
N LYS A 947 -22.29 22.97 39.47
CA LYS A 947 -21.37 23.91 40.16
C LYS A 947 -21.95 24.53 41.41
N THR A 948 -23.27 24.62 41.50
CA THR A 948 -23.97 25.23 42.64
C THR A 948 -24.40 24.22 43.70
N ARG A 949 -24.07 22.93 43.49
CA ARG A 949 -24.50 21.83 44.35
C ARG A 949 -23.36 21.38 45.25
N LYS A 950 -23.73 20.91 46.44
CA LYS A 950 -22.86 20.14 47.32
C LYS A 950 -23.53 18.80 47.56
N LEU A 951 -22.93 17.74 47.03
CA LEU A 951 -23.45 16.38 47.11
C LEU A 951 -22.63 15.62 48.15
N THR A 952 -23.29 15.16 49.22
CA THR A 952 -22.69 14.24 50.17
C THR A 952 -22.85 12.80 49.67
N SER A 953 -21.81 11.99 49.92
CA SER A 953 -21.78 10.52 49.71
C SER A 953 -22.04 10.04 48.28
N VAL A 954 -21.38 10.63 47.28
CA VAL A 954 -21.39 10.14 45.89
C VAL A 954 -20.29 9.09 45.72
N ASP A 955 -20.61 7.94 45.10
CA ASP A 955 -19.62 6.90 44.83
C ASP A 955 -18.89 7.15 43.50
N ARG A 956 -19.63 7.51 42.45
CA ARG A 956 -19.08 7.67 41.09
C ARG A 956 -19.74 8.83 40.35
N VAL A 957 -18.96 9.59 39.60
CA VAL A 957 -19.43 10.62 38.66
C VAL A 957 -19.01 10.24 37.26
N ILE A 958 -19.92 10.28 36.30
CA ILE A 958 -19.64 10.09 34.87
C ILE A 958 -19.78 11.44 34.19
N ILE A 959 -18.71 11.93 33.57
CA ILE A 959 -18.63 13.26 32.97
C ILE A 959 -18.45 13.13 31.45
N ASN A 960 -19.42 13.65 30.70
CA ASN A 960 -19.34 13.80 29.25
C ASN A 960 -19.39 15.29 28.87
N ALA A 961 -18.21 15.89 28.73
CA ALA A 961 -18.10 17.32 28.47
C ALA A 961 -16.78 17.65 27.75
N SER A 962 -16.55 18.93 27.49
CA SER A 962 -15.26 19.37 26.94
C SER A 962 -14.13 19.16 27.96
N PRO A 963 -12.88 19.01 27.51
CA PRO A 963 -11.73 18.85 28.41
C PRO A 963 -11.64 19.95 29.47
N GLU A 964 -11.98 21.20 29.12
CA GLU A 964 -11.97 22.34 30.04
C GLU A 964 -12.99 22.18 31.18
N ILE A 965 -14.18 21.68 30.85
CA ILE A 965 -15.24 21.42 31.83
C ILE A 965 -14.82 20.28 32.77
N ILE A 966 -14.27 19.21 32.21
CA ILE A 966 -13.87 18.04 32.98
C ILE A 966 -12.76 18.41 33.97
N GLU A 967 -11.76 19.16 33.51
CA GLU A 967 -10.64 19.65 34.33
C GLU A 967 -11.13 20.56 35.47
N GLU A 968 -12.10 21.45 35.20
CA GLU A 968 -12.71 22.28 36.23
C GLU A 968 -13.49 21.43 37.26
N LEU A 969 -14.27 20.44 36.83
CA LEU A 969 -14.98 19.54 37.76
C LEU A 969 -14.02 18.67 38.58
N GLN A 970 -12.88 18.30 38.00
CA GLN A 970 -11.84 17.55 38.70
C GLN A 970 -11.19 18.40 39.80
N SER A 971 -10.93 19.68 39.57
CA SER A 971 -10.36 20.57 40.60
C SER A 971 -11.34 20.83 41.75
N LEU A 972 -12.65 20.88 41.44
CA LEU A 972 -13.73 21.06 42.42
C LEU A 972 -14.25 19.75 43.04
N LYS A 973 -13.59 18.61 42.79
CA LYS A 973 -14.04 17.26 43.21
C LYS A 973 -14.43 17.19 44.69
N ASN A 974 -13.57 17.71 45.56
CA ASN A 974 -13.76 17.62 47.01
C ASN A 974 -14.86 18.57 47.52
N GLU A 975 -15.08 19.69 46.83
CA GLU A 975 -16.10 20.68 47.19
C GLU A 975 -17.50 20.21 46.81
N ILE A 976 -17.62 19.57 45.64
CA ILE A 976 -18.90 19.20 45.03
C ILE A 976 -19.30 17.75 45.37
N PHE A 977 -18.40 16.78 45.23
CA PHE A 977 -18.73 15.34 45.28
C PHE A 977 -18.16 14.61 46.51
N GLY A 978 -17.00 15.07 47.00
CA GLY A 978 -16.27 14.47 48.13
C GLY A 978 -15.07 13.62 47.71
N GLU A 979 -14.15 13.42 48.65
CA GLU A 979 -12.79 12.89 48.41
C GLU A 979 -12.75 11.48 47.82
N ASN A 980 -13.62 10.59 48.30
CA ASN A 980 -13.65 9.18 47.88
C ASN A 980 -14.40 8.92 46.55
N THR A 981 -14.87 9.97 45.89
CA THR A 981 -15.65 9.84 44.65
C THR A 981 -14.77 9.40 43.48
N GLU A 982 -15.22 8.46 42.65
CA GLU A 982 -14.54 8.13 41.40
C GLU A 982 -15.06 8.99 40.24
N LEU A 983 -14.18 9.67 39.49
CA LEU A 983 -14.57 10.44 38.31
C LEU A 983 -14.22 9.66 37.04
N ILE A 984 -15.22 9.28 36.25
CA ILE A 984 -15.07 8.67 34.93
C ILE A 984 -15.41 9.71 33.87
N VAL A 985 -14.58 9.84 32.84
CA VAL A 985 -14.68 10.89 31.82
C VAL A 985 -14.65 10.29 30.42
N SER A 986 -15.49 10.81 29.54
CA SER A 986 -15.51 10.43 28.12
C SER A 986 -14.46 11.23 27.34
N VAL A 987 -13.36 10.57 26.96
CA VAL A 987 -12.26 11.20 26.21
C VAL A 987 -12.61 11.27 24.72
N ASN A 988 -13.11 12.43 24.29
CA ASN A 988 -13.46 12.71 22.90
C ASN A 988 -12.25 13.21 22.10
N SER A 989 -11.26 12.35 21.84
CA SER A 989 -10.10 12.68 20.98
C SER A 989 -10.47 12.72 19.49
N SER A 990 -9.63 13.32 18.64
CA SER A 990 -9.70 13.13 17.19
C SER A 990 -9.52 11.65 16.81
N MET A 991 -10.40 11.11 15.98
CA MET A 991 -10.37 9.70 15.55
C MET A 991 -10.63 9.58 14.04
N GLN A 992 -9.94 8.64 13.41
CA GLN A 992 -10.08 8.36 11.97
C GLN A 992 -10.50 6.91 11.73
N CYS A 993 -9.64 5.94 12.10
CA CYS A 993 -9.95 4.54 11.82
C CYS A 993 -11.00 3.96 12.77
N MET A 994 -10.96 4.34 14.05
CA MET A 994 -11.76 3.76 15.15
C MET A 994 -11.63 2.23 15.31
N MET A 995 -10.58 1.64 14.74
CA MET A 995 -10.25 0.20 14.79
C MET A 995 -9.34 -0.15 15.97
N LYS A 996 -9.56 0.43 17.15
CA LYS A 996 -8.82 0.12 18.38
C LYS A 996 -7.28 0.26 18.28
N GLY A 997 -6.84 1.42 17.79
CA GLY A 997 -5.42 1.79 17.83
C GLY A 997 -4.62 1.61 16.54
N ILE A 998 -5.28 1.34 15.40
CA ILE A 998 -4.56 1.09 14.13
C ILE A 998 -3.88 2.36 13.54
N CYS A 999 -4.59 3.49 13.45
CA CYS A 999 -4.02 4.68 12.81
C CYS A 999 -3.08 5.48 13.73
N GLY A 1000 -3.29 5.47 15.05
CA GLY A 1000 -2.56 6.31 16.00
C GLY A 1000 -3.10 7.74 16.20
N GLN A 1001 -4.12 8.17 15.45
CA GLN A 1001 -4.70 9.52 15.63
C GLN A 1001 -5.37 9.71 17.01
N CYS A 1002 -5.98 8.64 17.54
CA CYS A 1002 -6.70 8.64 18.82
C CYS A 1002 -5.79 8.49 20.05
N ILE A 1003 -4.47 8.64 19.90
CA ILE A 1003 -3.50 8.54 21.01
C ILE A 1003 -3.77 9.64 22.04
N GLN A 1004 -3.78 9.26 23.31
CA GLN A 1004 -3.90 10.12 24.48
C GLN A 1004 -2.81 9.74 25.50
N LYS A 1005 -2.22 10.75 26.14
CA LYS A 1005 -1.14 10.58 27.12
C LYS A 1005 -1.72 10.32 28.52
N VAL A 1006 -1.12 9.39 29.24
CA VAL A 1006 -1.42 9.11 30.65
C VAL A 1006 -0.73 10.14 31.53
N ARG A 1007 -1.47 10.75 32.45
CA ARG A 1007 -0.95 11.78 33.37
C ARG A 1007 0.15 11.21 34.26
N GLY A 1008 1.30 11.87 34.29
CA GLY A 1008 2.44 11.50 35.16
C GLY A 1008 3.24 10.29 34.70
N GLU A 1009 2.87 9.66 33.58
CA GLU A 1009 3.56 8.51 32.99
C GLU A 1009 3.94 8.83 31.54
N GLN A 1010 5.04 8.27 31.04
CA GLN A 1010 5.33 8.26 29.61
C GLN A 1010 4.62 7.09 28.92
N LYS A 1011 3.29 7.05 29.05
CA LYS A 1011 2.44 5.99 28.54
C LYS A 1011 1.28 6.55 27.75
N TYR A 1012 0.82 5.80 26.75
CA TYR A 1012 -0.23 6.23 25.85
C TYR A 1012 -1.39 5.23 25.80
N ILE A 1013 -2.61 5.75 25.77
CA ILE A 1013 -3.85 4.99 25.57
C ILE A 1013 -4.46 5.42 24.25
N PHE A 1014 -5.02 4.48 23.50
CA PHE A 1014 -5.81 4.76 22.33
C PHE A 1014 -7.25 5.02 22.78
N ALA A 1015 -7.72 6.27 22.71
CA ALA A 1015 -9.07 6.64 23.14
C ALA A 1015 -10.16 5.88 22.37
N CYS A 1016 -9.87 5.48 21.12
CA CYS A 1016 -10.76 4.64 20.33
C CYS A 1016 -10.83 3.17 20.81
N SER A 1017 -9.87 2.74 21.65
CA SER A 1017 -9.93 1.48 22.38
C SER A 1017 -10.55 1.66 23.76
N CYS A 1018 -10.23 2.74 24.47
CA CYS A 1018 -10.72 3.04 25.83
C CYS A 1018 -11.15 4.51 25.92
N GLN A 1019 -12.41 4.78 25.59
CA GLN A 1019 -12.95 6.15 25.55
C GLN A 1019 -13.26 6.67 26.96
N ASN A 1020 -13.85 5.83 27.81
CA ASN A 1020 -14.18 6.17 29.19
C ASN A 1020 -12.97 5.88 30.09
N GLN A 1021 -12.41 6.91 30.70
CA GLN A 1021 -11.19 6.82 31.51
C GLN A 1021 -11.39 7.46 32.88
N LYS A 1022 -10.57 7.10 33.87
CA LYS A 1022 -10.56 7.82 35.15
C LYS A 1022 -9.99 9.23 34.94
N ALA A 1023 -10.62 10.26 35.49
CA ALA A 1023 -10.16 11.64 35.31
C ALA A 1023 -8.71 11.82 35.80
N GLU A 1024 -8.30 11.09 36.82
CA GLU A 1024 -6.98 11.17 37.45
C GLU A 1024 -5.83 10.77 36.51
N ILE A 1025 -6.09 9.88 35.54
CA ILE A 1025 -5.08 9.40 34.59
C ILE A 1025 -5.06 10.20 33.29
N VAL A 1026 -6.00 11.13 33.08
CA VAL A 1026 -6.10 11.89 31.84
C VAL A 1026 -5.18 13.11 31.88
N ASP A 1027 -4.29 13.23 30.90
CA ASP A 1027 -3.55 14.47 30.66
C ASP A 1027 -4.41 15.44 29.83
N PHE A 1028 -5.11 16.35 30.51
CA PHE A 1028 -6.03 17.31 29.88
C PHE A 1028 -5.31 18.34 29.00
N GLU A 1029 -4.09 18.74 29.36
CA GLU A 1029 -3.26 19.63 28.55
C GLU A 1029 -2.91 18.98 27.20
N SER A 1030 -2.46 17.73 27.25
CA SER A 1030 -2.21 16.92 26.04
C SER A 1030 -3.47 16.77 25.19
N LEU A 1031 -4.61 16.46 25.81
CA LEU A 1031 -5.89 16.30 25.10
C LEU A 1031 -6.35 17.59 24.41
N LYS A 1032 -6.33 18.74 25.11
CA LYS A 1032 -6.65 20.07 24.55
C LYS A 1032 -5.71 20.41 23.40
N THR A 1033 -4.42 20.17 23.58
CA THR A 1033 -3.38 20.40 22.56
C THR A 1033 -3.66 19.59 21.30
N ARG A 1034 -4.03 18.30 21.43
CA ARG A 1034 -4.35 17.43 20.30
C ARG A 1034 -5.61 17.84 19.55
N LEU A 1035 -6.67 18.23 20.25
CA LEU A 1035 -7.93 18.65 19.65
C LEU A 1035 -7.81 19.95 18.85
N ARG A 1036 -6.85 20.81 19.18
CA ARG A 1036 -6.62 22.09 18.50
C ARG A 1036 -5.59 22.01 17.37
N LYS A 1037 -5.07 20.83 17.02
CA LYS A 1037 -3.99 20.64 16.02
C LYS A 1037 -4.33 21.15 14.61
N ASN A 1038 -5.60 21.25 14.24
CA ASN A 1038 -6.05 21.71 12.92
C ASN A 1038 -6.96 22.97 13.00
N SER A 1039 -6.88 23.74 14.11
CA SER A 1039 -7.75 24.89 14.39
C SER A 1039 -7.87 25.86 13.20
N LEU A 1040 -6.74 26.30 12.64
CA LEU A 1040 -6.71 27.22 11.52
C LEU A 1040 -7.44 26.65 10.28
N GLN A 1041 -7.17 25.40 9.91
CA GLN A 1041 -7.81 24.76 8.76
C GLN A 1041 -9.33 24.65 8.95
N GLU A 1042 -9.77 24.27 10.15
CA GLU A 1042 -11.20 24.16 10.48
C GLU A 1042 -11.91 25.52 10.41
N LYS A 1043 -11.28 26.58 10.92
CA LYS A 1043 -11.82 27.95 10.85
C LYS A 1043 -11.92 28.44 9.40
N MET A 1044 -10.88 28.26 8.60
CA MET A 1044 -10.89 28.66 7.19
C MET A 1044 -11.96 27.94 6.37
N ARG A 1045 -12.13 26.63 6.59
CA ARG A 1045 -13.15 25.81 5.91
C ARG A 1045 -14.60 26.17 6.26
N ARG A 1046 -14.84 26.95 7.31
CA ARG A 1046 -16.19 27.46 7.62
C ARG A 1046 -16.56 28.68 6.77
N LEU A 1047 -15.56 29.34 6.18
CA LEU A 1047 -15.73 30.59 5.45
C LEU A 1047 -15.92 30.39 3.94
N VAL A 1048 -15.30 29.33 3.40
CA VAL A 1048 -15.33 28.93 1.99
C VAL A 1048 -16.23 27.71 1.85
#